data_AF-A0A523L3W7-F1
#
_entry.id   AF-A0A523L3W7-F1
#
_cell.length_a   1.000
_cell.length_b   1.000
_cell.length_c   1.000
_cell.angle_alpha   90.00
_cell.angle_beta   90.00
_cell.angle_gamma   90.00
#
_symmetry.space_group_name_H-M   'P 1'
#
loop_
_entity.id
_entity.type
_entity.pdbx_description
1 polymer ?
#
loop_
_entity_poly.entity_id
_entity_poly.type
_entity_poly.pdbx_seq_one_letter_code
_entity_poly.pdbx_strand_id
1 'polypeptide(L)'
;MLPGRKLNTQSRTMLRQFYITAAAAGLIFMSGCTAVGPTLLTPDQQTRQRAEDFVRADDIGGALQLYADLVAASVGAAKADYLMAGTQLLIDSGDTNNARLWLAQARASGNAQQRQAILILSAAIELEEGRLEAALDMLTRLGRPPDPVILVAAAAIEGRALFQLSQVEAAVAVLVERELWLNDSAEVMANHELIWKGLREQTVSRPLGASGDPVIDGWLALQPVASAYRSNPAGLELGLLGWQKNYPNHPAATTFLSELLERNRLAQIYPRQLALLLPLSSRREQAAAIRDGFIAAHLRTNGKGLRAHIKVYDTDILGSEQAYLRAQIDGADFIVGPLLKPNVERIAGSASLTPTLALNFVQSETPVRPNFYQFALAPEDEAVEIARHAAAKGAVNAVALIPDSDWGIRLLNSFRNEFERLGGELLQFRGYDPDSQDYSLAITTLLNLTRSNQRYRRLAANISIPLEFEPRRRQDVDVIFIATDANNGRLLAPQLRFHYAGDLPTYATSEVYDPANGTGDADLNGILFPDSPWLLSPDVTSAKLKATLATYWPQRVAQWPRLFAMGFDAYRLIPLLYHQTGRFTAIPAMSGELSLDSDGRVHRRLPLAQFRNGRPVALRSLDDALVEAPAKLADLR
;
A
#
# COMPACT_ATOMS: atom_id res chain seq x y z
N MET A 1 19.45 -18.32 31.55
CA MET A 1 18.98 -17.03 32.08
C MET A 1 19.52 -15.94 31.17
N LEU A 2 18.67 -15.41 30.29
CA LEU A 2 18.99 -14.35 29.33
C LEU A 2 17.86 -13.32 29.42
N PRO A 3 18.13 -12.01 29.55
CA PRO A 3 17.10 -11.00 29.70
C PRO A 3 16.48 -10.67 28.33
N GLY A 4 15.15 -10.69 28.26
CA GLY A 4 14.38 -10.32 27.08
C GLY A 4 14.54 -8.83 26.75
N ARG A 5 14.83 -8.52 25.49
CA ARG A 5 14.81 -7.16 24.94
C ARG A 5 13.64 -7.01 23.98
N LYS A 6 12.70 -6.13 24.36
CA LYS A 6 11.63 -5.61 23.52
C LYS A 6 12.21 -4.56 22.57
N LEU A 7 12.44 -4.91 21.31
CA LEU A 7 12.87 -3.98 20.27
C LEU A 7 12.25 -4.43 18.94
N ASN A 8 11.11 -3.85 18.54
CA ASN A 8 10.78 -3.63 17.11
C ASN A 8 9.43 -2.94 16.82
N THR A 9 8.72 -2.41 17.81
CA THR A 9 7.53 -1.59 17.56
C THR A 9 7.85 -0.17 17.09
N GLN A 10 9.10 0.28 17.20
CA GLN A 10 9.46 1.70 17.26
C GLN A 10 9.55 2.45 15.91
N SER A 11 9.78 1.79 14.78
CA SER A 11 10.14 2.48 13.53
C SER A 11 8.98 3.18 12.81
N ARG A 12 7.74 2.69 12.93
CA ARG A 12 6.53 3.44 12.51
C ARG A 12 6.02 4.39 13.60
N THR A 13 6.36 4.14 14.86
CA THR A 13 5.97 5.00 15.99
C THR A 13 6.80 6.28 16.04
N MET A 14 8.00 6.34 15.46
CA MET A 14 8.91 7.49 15.61
C MET A 14 8.56 8.69 14.73
N LEU A 15 8.17 8.51 13.46
CA LEU A 15 7.64 9.63 12.66
C LEU A 15 6.33 10.17 13.28
N ARG A 16 5.56 9.29 13.94
CA ARG A 16 4.35 9.62 14.69
C ARG A 16 4.64 10.32 16.03
N GLN A 17 5.69 9.90 16.76
CA GLN A 17 6.13 10.51 18.02
C GLN A 17 6.75 11.89 17.83
N PHE A 18 7.26 12.17 16.63
CA PHE A 18 7.92 13.41 16.27
C PHE A 18 7.02 14.65 16.40
N TYR A 19 5.76 14.57 15.96
CA TYR A 19 4.79 15.68 16.12
C TYR A 19 4.05 15.66 17.46
N ILE A 20 3.92 14.48 18.08
CA ILE A 20 3.38 14.32 19.43
C ILE A 20 4.29 15.06 20.45
N THR A 21 5.61 15.00 20.28
CA THR A 21 6.56 15.70 21.16
C THR A 21 6.64 17.21 20.90
N ALA A 22 6.47 17.66 19.65
CA ALA A 22 6.36 19.10 19.32
C ALA A 22 5.17 19.78 20.03
N ALA A 23 4.03 19.09 20.14
CA ALA A 23 2.88 19.56 20.91
C ALA A 23 3.08 19.50 22.44
N ALA A 24 4.05 18.70 22.94
CA ALA A 24 4.37 18.63 24.36
C ALA A 24 5.28 19.78 24.82
N ALA A 25 6.09 20.36 23.92
CA ALA A 25 6.99 21.47 24.24
C ALA A 25 6.27 22.79 24.55
N GLY A 26 4.98 22.91 24.22
CA GLY A 26 4.15 24.10 24.50
C GLY A 26 3.59 24.20 25.93
N LEU A 27 3.82 23.22 26.81
CA LEU A 27 3.14 23.14 28.13
C LEU A 27 4.07 23.08 29.35
N ILE A 28 5.37 23.29 29.19
CA ILE A 28 6.31 23.32 30.33
C ILE A 28 6.95 24.70 30.45
N PHE A 29 6.21 25.68 30.95
CA PHE A 29 6.80 26.78 31.71
C PHE A 29 5.77 27.30 32.72
N MET A 30 6.04 27.02 34.00
CA MET A 30 5.71 27.79 35.22
C MET A 30 5.27 26.87 36.35
N SER A 31 6.21 26.34 37.13
CA SER A 31 6.14 26.35 38.62
C SER A 31 7.43 25.78 39.21
N GLY A 32 7.93 26.45 40.25
CA GLY A 32 9.20 26.18 40.89
C GLY A 32 9.26 24.85 41.65
N CYS A 33 10.47 24.56 42.12
CA CYS A 33 10.81 23.39 42.92
C CYS A 33 9.83 23.12 44.07
N THR A 34 8.98 22.10 43.93
CA THR A 34 8.39 21.36 45.05
C THR A 34 8.25 19.88 44.67
N ALA A 35 8.47 19.01 45.65
CA ALA A 35 8.60 17.56 45.55
C ALA A 35 7.61 16.83 44.61
N VAL A 36 8.16 15.91 43.79
CA VAL A 36 7.42 15.08 42.84
C VAL A 36 6.69 13.95 43.57
N GLY A 37 5.37 14.09 43.73
CA GLY A 37 4.44 12.97 43.86
C GLY A 37 4.08 12.41 42.48
N PRO A 38 3.46 11.21 42.37
CA PRO A 38 3.05 10.66 41.08
C PRO A 38 2.02 11.58 40.42
N THR A 39 2.39 12.18 39.29
CA THR A 39 1.51 13.08 38.51
C THR A 39 0.34 12.30 37.94
N LEU A 40 -0.87 12.54 38.45
CA LEU A 40 -2.09 12.01 37.85
C LEU A 40 -2.34 12.73 36.52
N LEU A 41 -2.44 11.96 35.43
CA LEU A 41 -2.75 12.49 34.09
C LEU A 41 -4.15 13.10 34.06
N THR A 42 -4.31 14.24 33.40
CA THR A 42 -5.62 14.85 33.13
C THR A 42 -6.47 13.96 32.23
N PRO A 43 -7.82 14.10 32.22
CA PRO A 43 -8.68 13.34 31.32
C PRO A 43 -8.25 13.42 29.84
N ASP A 44 -7.88 14.62 29.37
CA ASP A 44 -7.40 14.82 28.00
C ASP A 44 -6.06 14.11 27.74
N GLN A 45 -5.15 14.11 28.72
CA GLN A 45 -3.89 13.37 28.63
C GLN A 45 -4.13 11.85 28.59
N GLN A 46 -5.11 11.35 29.34
CA GLN A 46 -5.50 9.93 29.29
C GLN A 46 -6.11 9.55 27.94
N THR A 47 -7.01 10.38 27.41
CA THR A 47 -7.62 10.17 26.08
C THR A 47 -6.57 10.22 24.98
N ARG A 48 -5.63 11.16 25.04
CA ARG A 48 -4.49 11.23 24.12
C ARG A 48 -3.62 9.99 24.21
N GLN A 49 -3.29 9.53 25.41
CA GLN A 49 -2.49 8.33 25.59
C GLN A 49 -3.19 7.08 25.03
N ARG A 50 -4.52 6.97 25.22
CA ARG A 50 -5.31 5.94 24.56
C ARG A 50 -5.25 6.06 23.04
N ALA A 51 -5.38 7.26 22.48
CA ALA A 51 -5.23 7.46 21.03
C ALA A 51 -3.86 6.97 20.54
N GLU A 52 -2.79 7.27 21.28
CA GLU A 52 -1.45 6.76 20.98
C GLU A 52 -1.32 5.24 21.12
N ASP A 53 -2.02 4.62 22.07
CA ASP A 53 -2.06 3.17 22.22
C ASP A 53 -2.77 2.51 21.03
N PHE A 54 -3.87 3.09 20.54
CA PHE A 54 -4.56 2.68 19.31
C PHE A 54 -3.63 2.82 18.08
N VAL A 55 -2.91 3.93 17.99
CA VAL A 55 -1.89 4.14 16.95
C VAL A 55 -0.80 3.06 17.01
N ARG A 56 -0.33 2.66 18.20
CA ARG A 56 0.66 1.58 18.38
C ARG A 56 0.09 0.20 18.05
N ALA A 57 -1.22 0.02 18.24
CA ALA A 57 -1.97 -1.15 17.82
C ALA A 57 -2.30 -1.14 16.31
N ASP A 58 -1.94 -0.08 15.58
CA ASP A 58 -2.25 0.14 14.16
C ASP A 58 -3.75 0.30 13.86
N ASP A 59 -4.56 0.56 14.89
CA ASP A 59 -5.97 0.94 14.76
C ASP A 59 -6.07 2.46 14.54
N ILE A 60 -5.89 2.87 13.29
CA ILE A 60 -5.92 4.29 12.90
C ILE A 60 -7.32 4.87 13.02
N GLY A 61 -8.36 4.06 12.77
CA GLY A 61 -9.76 4.49 12.89
C GLY A 61 -10.11 4.85 14.33
N GLY A 62 -9.81 3.95 15.27
CA GLY A 62 -10.03 4.21 16.69
C GLY A 62 -9.18 5.36 17.23
N ALA A 63 -7.93 5.50 16.76
CA ALA A 63 -7.10 6.65 17.10
C ALA A 63 -7.69 7.99 16.61
N LEU A 64 -8.11 8.06 15.35
CA LEU A 64 -8.71 9.26 14.76
C LEU A 64 -10.00 9.65 15.46
N GLN A 65 -10.82 8.68 15.88
CA GLN A 65 -12.02 8.94 16.68
C GLN A 65 -11.67 9.63 18.01
N LEU A 66 -10.67 9.12 18.74
CA LEU A 66 -10.24 9.73 19.99
C LEU A 66 -9.63 11.13 19.79
N TYR A 67 -8.91 11.37 18.69
CA TYR A 67 -8.46 12.71 18.34
C TYR A 67 -9.62 13.64 17.98
N ALA A 68 -10.66 13.16 17.29
CA ALA A 68 -11.84 13.96 16.99
C ALA A 68 -12.58 14.38 18.27
N ASP A 69 -12.68 13.49 19.25
CA ASP A 69 -13.27 13.80 20.56
C ASP A 69 -12.45 14.88 21.30
N LEU A 70 -11.11 14.78 21.28
CA LEU A 70 -10.20 15.79 21.83
C LEU A 70 -10.34 17.14 21.12
N VAL A 71 -10.50 17.15 19.79
CA VAL A 71 -10.73 18.37 18.99
C VAL A 71 -12.06 19.03 19.34
N ALA A 72 -13.11 18.25 19.59
CA ALA A 72 -14.42 18.76 19.99
C ALA A 72 -14.41 19.38 21.40
N ALA A 73 -13.59 18.83 22.30
CA ALA A 73 -13.48 19.29 23.69
C ALA A 73 -12.50 20.46 23.91
N SER A 74 -11.75 20.87 22.88
CA SER A 74 -10.66 21.86 23.01
C SER A 74 -10.86 23.09 22.13
N VAL A 75 -10.11 24.17 22.43
CA VAL A 75 -10.11 25.43 21.67
C VAL A 75 -8.68 25.97 21.49
N GLY A 76 -8.50 26.91 20.56
CA GLY A 76 -7.24 27.62 20.34
C GLY A 76 -6.06 26.69 20.05
N ALA A 77 -4.91 26.96 20.66
CA ALA A 77 -3.66 26.23 20.42
C ALA A 77 -3.78 24.72 20.72
N ALA A 78 -4.46 24.33 21.80
CA ALA A 78 -4.64 22.91 22.14
C ALA A 78 -5.47 22.18 21.08
N LYS A 79 -6.52 22.83 20.53
CA LYS A 79 -7.29 22.29 19.41
C LYS A 79 -6.42 22.11 18.17
N ALA A 80 -5.58 23.10 17.87
CA ALA A 80 -4.65 23.02 16.74
C ALA A 80 -3.66 21.85 16.89
N ASP A 81 -3.17 21.57 18.11
CA ASP A 81 -2.27 20.43 18.35
C ASP A 81 -2.94 19.09 18.06
N TYR A 82 -4.18 18.89 18.52
CA TYR A 82 -4.93 17.66 18.21
C TYR A 82 -5.28 17.53 16.73
N LEU A 83 -5.63 18.65 16.07
CA LEU A 83 -5.87 18.66 14.63
C LEU A 83 -4.61 18.33 13.83
N MET A 84 -3.43 18.84 14.22
CA MET A 84 -2.16 18.50 13.58
C MET A 84 -1.78 17.03 13.80
N ALA A 85 -1.97 16.51 15.02
CA ALA A 85 -1.72 15.10 15.32
C ALA A 85 -2.62 14.17 14.48
N GLY A 86 -3.91 14.47 14.38
CA GLY A 86 -4.83 13.74 13.50
C GLY A 86 -4.48 13.91 12.02
N THR A 87 -4.09 15.12 11.59
CA THR A 87 -3.60 15.37 10.21
C THR A 87 -2.44 14.45 9.87
N GLN A 88 -1.45 14.29 10.76
CA GLN A 88 -0.33 13.39 10.51
C GLN A 88 -0.78 11.94 10.36
N LEU A 89 -1.71 11.47 11.18
CA LEU A 89 -2.28 10.11 11.04
C LEU A 89 -3.01 9.94 9.70
N LEU A 90 -3.74 10.96 9.26
CA LEU A 90 -4.42 10.98 7.97
C LEU A 90 -3.41 10.89 6.82
N ILE A 91 -2.35 11.70 6.84
CA ILE A 91 -1.22 11.63 5.89
C ILE A 91 -0.61 10.23 5.88
N ASP A 92 -0.27 9.67 7.05
CA ASP A 92 0.32 8.33 7.17
C ASP A 92 -0.59 7.23 6.60
N SER A 93 -1.91 7.44 6.65
CA SER A 93 -2.92 6.52 6.11
C SER A 93 -3.22 6.73 4.63
N GLY A 94 -2.63 7.76 4.00
CA GLY A 94 -2.89 8.16 2.62
C GLY A 94 -4.17 8.99 2.44
N ASP A 95 -4.82 9.41 3.52
CA ASP A 95 -6.04 10.22 3.51
C ASP A 95 -5.73 11.72 3.42
N THR A 96 -5.23 12.15 2.27
CA THR A 96 -4.79 13.53 2.09
C THR A 96 -5.95 14.53 2.06
N ASN A 97 -7.17 14.09 1.70
CA ASN A 97 -8.36 14.94 1.71
C ASN A 97 -8.77 15.34 3.12
N ASN A 98 -8.98 14.36 4.01
CA ASN A 98 -9.29 14.67 5.39
C ASN A 98 -8.11 15.37 6.07
N ALA A 99 -6.86 15.01 5.71
CA ALA A 99 -5.69 15.73 6.20
C ALA A 99 -5.77 17.22 5.85
N ARG A 100 -6.12 17.59 4.61
CA ARG A 100 -6.34 19.00 4.21
C ARG A 100 -7.44 19.67 5.04
N LEU A 101 -8.55 18.98 5.28
CA LEU A 101 -9.67 19.51 6.07
C LEU A 101 -9.27 19.77 7.53
N TRP A 102 -8.62 18.81 8.18
CA TRP A 102 -8.14 18.94 9.55
C TRP A 102 -7.05 20.02 9.65
N LEU A 103 -6.15 20.08 8.68
CA LEU A 103 -5.08 21.07 8.63
C LEU A 103 -5.60 22.49 8.39
N ALA A 104 -6.67 22.66 7.61
CA ALA A 104 -7.34 23.95 7.46
C ALA A 104 -7.94 24.44 8.78
N GLN A 105 -8.55 23.54 9.56
CA GLN A 105 -9.03 23.88 10.91
C GLN A 105 -7.88 24.17 11.88
N ALA A 106 -6.75 23.45 11.75
CA ALA A 106 -5.56 23.70 12.56
C ALA A 106 -5.01 25.10 12.29
N ARG A 107 -4.98 25.51 11.01
CA ARG A 107 -4.56 26.86 10.59
C ARG A 107 -5.45 27.97 11.16
N ALA A 108 -6.75 27.72 11.30
CA ALA A 108 -7.67 28.68 11.90
C ALA A 108 -7.53 28.78 13.44
N SER A 109 -7.12 27.69 14.09
CA SER A 109 -7.03 27.61 15.57
C SER A 109 -5.63 27.85 16.12
N GLY A 110 -4.60 27.76 15.27
CA GLY A 110 -3.20 27.73 15.66
C GLY A 110 -2.56 29.09 15.93
N ASN A 111 -1.47 29.07 16.70
CA ASN A 111 -0.68 30.23 17.07
C ASN A 111 0.54 30.43 16.12
N ALA A 112 1.35 31.47 16.38
CA ALA A 112 2.49 31.83 15.55
C ALA A 112 3.54 30.71 15.42
N GLN A 113 3.78 29.93 16.47
CA GLN A 113 4.73 28.82 16.50
C GLN A 113 4.19 27.63 15.70
N GLN A 114 2.89 27.32 15.84
CA GLN A 114 2.23 26.22 15.13
C GLN A 114 2.13 26.45 13.61
N ARG A 115 2.23 27.70 13.14
CA ARG A 115 2.22 28.01 11.69
C ARG A 115 3.32 27.29 10.90
N GLN A 116 4.50 27.09 11.51
CA GLN A 116 5.59 26.36 10.85
C GLN A 116 5.28 24.87 10.73
N ALA A 117 4.81 24.23 11.81
CA ALA A 117 4.37 22.84 11.79
C ALA A 117 3.24 22.60 10.77
N ILE A 118 2.28 23.53 10.69
CA ILE A 118 1.19 23.48 9.70
C ILE A 118 1.73 23.56 8.25
N LEU A 119 2.77 24.37 8.00
CA LEU A 119 3.39 24.45 6.68
C LEU A 119 4.10 23.14 6.33
N ILE A 120 4.80 22.52 7.28
CA ILE A 120 5.41 21.20 7.08
C ILE A 120 4.36 20.15 6.74
N LEU A 121 3.26 20.09 7.49
CA LEU A 121 2.14 19.18 7.19
C LEU A 121 1.51 19.47 5.83
N SER A 122 1.48 20.73 5.40
CA SER A 122 1.02 21.09 4.05
C SER A 122 1.97 20.53 2.99
N ALA A 123 3.29 20.68 3.18
CA ALA A 123 4.28 20.12 2.26
C ALA A 123 4.25 18.58 2.24
N ALA A 124 4.00 17.94 3.38
CA ALA A 124 3.84 16.48 3.47
C ALA A 124 2.63 15.99 2.65
N ILE A 125 1.50 16.71 2.70
CA ILE A 125 0.32 16.42 1.87
C ILE A 125 0.67 16.53 0.38
N GLU A 126 1.36 17.60 -0.03
CA GLU A 126 1.76 17.78 -1.44
C GLU A 126 2.71 16.65 -1.89
N LEU A 127 3.65 16.22 -1.03
CA LEU A 127 4.53 15.08 -1.29
C LEU A 127 3.74 13.78 -1.50
N GLU A 128 2.79 13.44 -0.62
CA GLU A 128 2.00 12.20 -0.76
C GLU A 128 1.09 12.21 -2.01
N GLU A 129 0.70 13.39 -2.49
CA GLU A 129 -0.07 13.55 -3.72
C GLU A 129 0.79 13.61 -4.99
N GLY A 130 2.12 13.45 -4.87
CA GLY A 130 3.06 13.52 -6.00
C GLY A 130 3.34 14.94 -6.50
N ARG A 131 2.94 15.98 -5.76
CA ARG A 131 3.20 17.39 -6.09
C ARG A 131 4.55 17.84 -5.53
N LEU A 132 5.62 17.21 -6.01
CA LEU A 132 6.97 17.30 -5.45
C LEU A 132 7.54 18.72 -5.46
N GLU A 133 7.41 19.43 -6.58
CA GLU A 133 7.88 20.82 -6.70
C GLU A 133 7.11 21.77 -5.80
N ALA A 134 5.79 21.54 -5.63
CA ALA A 134 4.98 22.34 -4.71
C ALA A 134 5.40 22.12 -3.25
N ALA A 135 5.69 20.88 -2.87
CA ALA A 135 6.24 20.55 -1.55
C ALA A 135 7.58 21.27 -1.32
N LEU A 136 8.51 21.19 -2.28
CA LEU A 136 9.82 21.86 -2.20
C LEU A 136 9.71 23.39 -2.13
N ASP A 137 8.81 24.00 -2.90
CA ASP A 137 8.56 25.45 -2.85
C ASP A 137 7.96 25.90 -1.51
N MET A 138 7.11 25.07 -0.89
CA MET A 138 6.64 25.32 0.48
C MET A 138 7.78 25.27 1.50
N LEU A 139 8.67 24.27 1.42
CA LEU A 139 9.81 24.13 2.32
C LEU A 139 10.85 25.24 2.13
N THR A 140 11.11 25.66 0.89
CA THR A 140 12.01 26.78 0.59
C THR A 140 11.53 28.08 1.24
N ARG A 141 10.21 28.33 1.21
CA ARG A 141 9.60 29.51 1.84
C ARG A 141 9.63 29.50 3.36
N LEU A 142 9.75 28.33 3.99
CA LEU A 142 9.93 28.22 5.44
C LEU A 142 11.29 28.79 5.89
N GLY A 143 12.30 28.77 5.02
CA GLY A 143 13.68 29.13 5.34
C GLY A 143 14.32 28.12 6.29
N ARG A 144 15.33 28.55 7.06
CA ARG A 144 15.98 27.73 8.09
C ARG A 144 15.43 28.09 9.47
N PRO A 145 14.32 27.45 9.93
CA PRO A 145 13.72 27.75 11.22
C PRO A 145 14.70 27.39 12.36
N PRO A 146 14.63 28.09 13.50
CA PRO A 146 15.49 27.81 14.64
C PRO A 146 15.11 26.53 15.40
N ASP A 147 13.91 25.98 15.17
CA ASP A 147 13.40 24.79 15.86
C ASP A 147 13.95 23.51 15.19
N PRO A 148 14.77 22.71 15.90
CA PRO A 148 15.31 21.45 15.38
C PRO A 148 14.24 20.46 14.97
N VAL A 149 13.07 20.49 15.63
CA VAL A 149 11.94 19.61 15.30
C VAL A 149 11.41 19.97 13.91
N ILE A 150 11.27 21.26 13.60
CA ILE A 150 10.80 21.66 12.27
C ILE A 150 11.85 21.31 11.20
N LEU A 151 13.15 21.47 11.50
CA LEU A 151 14.24 21.12 10.57
C LEU A 151 14.26 19.63 10.22
N VAL A 152 14.14 18.76 11.21
CA VAL A 152 14.16 17.31 10.99
C VAL A 152 12.98 16.85 10.13
N ALA A 153 11.78 17.40 10.33
CA ALA A 153 10.64 17.04 9.48
C ALA A 153 10.75 17.62 8.06
N ALA A 154 11.18 18.88 7.93
CA ALA A 154 11.42 19.50 6.63
C ALA A 154 12.40 18.68 5.78
N ALA A 155 13.54 18.33 6.35
CA ALA A 155 14.59 17.58 5.67
C ALA A 155 14.12 16.17 5.25
N ALA A 156 13.24 15.53 6.04
CA ALA A 156 12.67 14.23 5.67
C ALA A 156 11.78 14.33 4.41
N ILE A 157 10.93 15.36 4.33
CA ILE A 157 10.03 15.60 3.19
C ILE A 157 10.85 16.00 1.96
N GLU A 158 11.80 16.92 2.13
CA GLU A 158 12.69 17.38 1.07
C GLU A 158 13.51 16.22 0.49
N GLY A 159 14.17 15.41 1.34
CA GLY A 159 14.93 14.24 0.89
C GLY A 159 14.06 13.25 0.10
N ARG A 160 12.83 12.97 0.55
CA ARG A 160 11.88 12.11 -0.17
C ARG A 160 11.48 12.70 -1.52
N ALA A 161 11.15 13.98 -1.57
CA ALA A 161 10.78 14.67 -2.81
C ALA A 161 11.94 14.64 -3.82
N LEU A 162 13.16 14.93 -3.36
CA LEU A 162 14.37 14.91 -4.19
C LEU A 162 14.68 13.50 -4.73
N PHE A 163 14.51 12.44 -3.93
CA PHE A 163 14.66 11.06 -4.41
C PHE A 163 13.65 10.72 -5.52
N GLN A 164 12.39 11.15 -5.38
CA GLN A 164 11.36 10.91 -6.39
C GLN A 164 11.64 11.70 -7.69
N LEU A 165 12.19 12.92 -7.57
CA LEU A 165 12.72 13.70 -8.70
C LEU A 165 14.05 13.16 -9.27
N SER A 166 14.54 12.01 -8.79
CA SER A 166 15.84 11.43 -9.18
C SER A 166 17.06 12.33 -8.91
N GLN A 167 16.94 13.30 -7.99
CA GLN A 167 18.02 14.17 -7.51
C GLN A 167 18.75 13.51 -6.34
N VAL A 168 19.40 12.38 -6.62
CA VAL A 168 19.94 11.46 -5.60
C VAL A 168 20.98 12.12 -4.68
N GLU A 169 21.93 12.87 -5.24
CA GLU A 169 22.98 13.52 -4.45
C GLU A 169 22.41 14.55 -3.47
N ALA A 170 21.51 15.43 -3.95
CA ALA A 170 20.84 16.41 -3.10
C ALA A 170 19.98 15.75 -2.01
N ALA A 171 19.25 14.68 -2.36
CA ALA A 171 18.45 13.92 -1.41
C ALA A 171 19.31 13.34 -0.27
N VAL A 172 20.45 12.72 -0.61
CA VAL A 172 21.38 12.17 0.38
C VAL A 172 21.98 13.29 1.22
N ALA A 173 22.41 14.40 0.62
CA ALA A 173 23.01 15.52 1.33
C ALA A 173 22.07 16.10 2.41
N VAL A 174 20.80 16.34 2.05
CA VAL A 174 19.78 16.85 2.99
C VAL A 174 19.54 15.87 4.15
N LEU A 175 19.52 14.57 3.87
CA LEU A 175 19.28 13.56 4.90
C LEU A 175 20.51 13.27 5.76
N VAL A 176 21.73 13.48 5.25
CA VAL A 176 22.94 13.47 6.07
C VAL A 176 22.96 14.69 7.00
N GLU A 177 22.61 15.89 6.49
CA GLU A 177 22.49 17.08 7.34
C GLU A 177 21.43 16.90 8.43
N ARG A 178 20.33 16.19 8.10
CA ARG A 178 19.25 15.88 9.04
C ARG A 178 19.73 15.22 10.34
N GLU A 179 20.78 14.40 10.27
CA GLU A 179 21.33 13.69 11.45
C GLU A 179 21.90 14.62 12.51
N LEU A 180 22.28 15.86 12.14
CA LEU A 180 22.75 16.88 13.09
C LEU A 180 21.69 17.31 14.10
N TRP A 181 20.43 17.02 13.84
CA TRP A 181 19.28 17.42 14.66
C TRP A 181 18.50 16.25 15.25
N LEU A 182 18.97 15.00 15.05
CA LEU A 182 18.36 13.80 15.62
C LEU A 182 18.95 13.53 17.02
N ASN A 183 18.08 13.13 17.95
CA ASN A 183 18.46 13.08 19.38
C ASN A 183 18.71 11.67 19.90
N ASP A 184 18.26 10.63 19.17
CA ASP A 184 18.47 9.24 19.57
C ASP A 184 18.89 8.32 18.41
N SER A 185 19.44 7.16 18.79
CA SER A 185 19.97 6.17 17.83
C SER A 185 18.92 5.57 16.91
N ALA A 186 17.65 5.59 17.32
CA ALA A 186 16.58 4.97 16.56
C ALA A 186 15.99 5.93 15.51
N GLU A 187 15.95 7.24 15.81
CA GLU A 187 15.70 8.28 14.81
C GLU A 187 16.79 8.26 13.72
N VAL A 188 18.07 8.14 14.10
CA VAL A 188 19.18 8.00 13.15
C VAL A 188 19.02 6.73 12.30
N MET A 189 18.63 5.60 12.92
CA MET A 189 18.35 4.36 12.18
C MET A 189 17.21 4.55 11.15
N ALA A 190 16.14 5.24 11.53
CA ALA A 190 15.04 5.56 10.62
C ALA A 190 15.48 6.48 9.47
N ASN A 191 16.40 7.41 9.73
CA ASN A 191 16.99 8.25 8.71
C ASN A 191 17.82 7.43 7.70
N HIS A 192 18.67 6.53 8.19
CA HIS A 192 19.44 5.61 7.36
C HIS A 192 18.53 4.72 6.48
N GLU A 193 17.43 4.20 7.03
CA GLU A 193 16.43 3.44 6.27
C GLU A 193 15.75 4.28 5.19
N LEU A 194 15.50 5.57 5.46
CA LEU A 194 14.94 6.50 4.47
C LEU A 194 15.91 6.72 3.30
N ILE A 195 17.20 6.95 3.59
CA ILE A 195 18.25 7.05 2.57
C ILE A 195 18.32 5.74 1.76
N TRP A 196 18.41 4.59 2.44
CA TRP A 196 18.49 3.29 1.79
C TRP A 196 17.28 2.98 0.91
N LYS A 197 16.06 3.29 1.38
CA LYS A 197 14.84 3.16 0.58
C LYS A 197 14.91 4.01 -0.69
N GLY A 198 15.25 5.29 -0.56
CA GLY A 198 15.39 6.21 -1.69
C GLY A 198 16.40 5.72 -2.73
N LEU A 199 17.56 5.22 -2.28
CA LEU A 199 18.59 4.64 -3.15
C LEU A 199 18.12 3.36 -3.87
N ARG A 200 17.41 2.47 -3.18
CA ARG A 200 16.88 1.22 -3.77
C ARG A 200 15.83 1.47 -4.84
N GLU A 201 15.04 2.53 -4.69
CA GLU A 201 13.94 2.85 -5.60
C GLU A 201 14.45 3.42 -6.95
N GLN A 202 15.66 3.97 -6.98
CA GLN A 202 16.29 4.49 -8.19
C GLN A 202 16.41 3.40 -9.29
N THR A 203 15.98 3.74 -10.49
CA THR A 203 15.95 2.83 -11.66
C THR A 203 17.23 2.90 -12.49
N VAL A 204 17.99 3.99 -12.39
CA VAL A 204 19.23 4.20 -13.14
C VAL A 204 20.41 4.32 -12.18
N SER A 205 21.39 3.42 -12.29
CA SER A 205 22.70 3.61 -11.66
C SER A 205 23.57 4.44 -12.61
N ARG A 206 23.59 5.76 -12.38
CA ARG A 206 24.59 6.64 -12.99
C ARG A 206 25.76 6.77 -12.03
N PRO A 207 27.01 6.81 -12.52
CA PRO A 207 28.12 7.23 -11.69
C PRO A 207 27.82 8.63 -11.16
N LEU A 208 27.63 8.75 -9.84
CA LEU A 208 27.47 10.03 -9.18
C LEU A 208 28.88 10.60 -8.97
N GLY A 209 29.04 11.91 -9.19
CA GLY A 209 30.32 12.57 -8.94
C GLY A 209 30.67 12.53 -7.45
N ALA A 210 31.94 12.75 -7.13
CA ALA A 210 32.33 12.94 -5.74
C ALA A 210 31.78 14.29 -5.26
N SER A 211 30.99 14.26 -4.19
CA SER A 211 30.49 15.45 -3.50
C SER A 211 31.59 16.17 -2.71
N GLY A 212 32.65 15.43 -2.34
CA GLY A 212 33.74 15.91 -1.50
C GLY A 212 33.51 15.70 0.00
N ASP A 213 32.32 15.22 0.39
CA ASP A 213 31.99 14.81 1.74
C ASP A 213 32.05 13.26 1.85
N PRO A 214 32.91 12.70 2.72
CA PRO A 214 33.06 11.24 2.85
C PRO A 214 31.80 10.48 3.29
N VAL A 215 30.87 11.12 4.00
CA VAL A 215 29.60 10.52 4.43
C VAL A 215 28.62 10.50 3.26
N ILE A 216 28.49 11.62 2.53
CA ILE A 216 27.64 11.68 1.34
C ILE A 216 28.17 10.70 0.28
N ASP A 217 29.47 10.74 -0.02
CA ASP A 217 30.10 9.84 -1.00
C ASP A 217 29.97 8.36 -0.60
N GLY A 218 29.99 8.06 0.70
CA GLY A 218 29.71 6.73 1.23
C GLY A 218 28.29 6.26 0.93
N TRP A 219 27.27 7.09 1.21
CA TRP A 219 25.89 6.77 0.85
C TRP A 219 25.67 6.64 -0.66
N LEU A 220 26.24 7.52 -1.47
CA LEU A 220 26.13 7.45 -2.93
C LEU A 220 26.79 6.17 -3.50
N ALA A 221 27.87 5.70 -2.88
CA ALA A 221 28.52 4.44 -3.26
C ALA A 221 27.66 3.19 -2.98
N LEU A 222 26.63 3.29 -2.12
CA LEU A 222 25.66 2.20 -1.93
C LEU A 222 24.62 2.11 -3.05
N GLN A 223 24.44 3.15 -3.87
CA GLN A 223 23.44 3.18 -4.94
C GLN A 223 23.52 1.98 -5.92
N PRO A 224 24.70 1.61 -6.49
CA PRO A 224 24.81 0.43 -7.34
C PRO A 224 24.49 -0.87 -6.59
N VAL A 225 24.85 -0.96 -5.31
CA VAL A 225 24.54 -2.12 -4.45
C VAL A 225 23.02 -2.23 -4.19
N ALA A 226 22.39 -1.11 -3.87
CA ALA A 226 20.96 -0.96 -3.62
C ALA A 226 20.13 -1.28 -4.86
N SER A 227 20.57 -0.82 -6.04
CA SER A 227 19.89 -1.12 -7.30
C SER A 227 20.03 -2.59 -7.73
N ALA A 228 21.17 -3.22 -7.44
CA ALA A 228 21.42 -4.64 -7.72
C ALA A 228 20.58 -5.58 -6.84
N TYR A 229 20.14 -5.12 -5.65
CA TYR A 229 19.30 -5.88 -4.71
C TYR A 229 18.10 -6.56 -5.39
N ARG A 230 17.40 -5.85 -6.28
CA ARG A 230 16.20 -6.35 -6.96
C ARG A 230 16.47 -7.57 -7.85
N SER A 231 17.73 -7.79 -8.25
CA SER A 231 18.09 -8.83 -9.21
C SER A 231 19.01 -9.92 -8.69
N ASN A 232 19.75 -9.67 -7.60
CA ASN A 232 20.74 -10.62 -7.08
C ASN A 232 20.93 -10.48 -5.54
N PRO A 233 20.15 -11.22 -4.72
CA PRO A 233 20.28 -11.19 -3.26
C PRO A 233 21.68 -11.61 -2.74
N ALA A 234 22.34 -12.56 -3.41
CA ALA A 234 23.72 -12.95 -3.08
C ALA A 234 24.73 -11.84 -3.43
N GLY A 235 24.44 -11.08 -4.48
CA GLY A 235 25.19 -9.88 -4.84
C GLY A 235 25.03 -8.74 -3.83
N LEU A 236 23.88 -8.64 -3.16
CA LEU A 236 23.66 -7.65 -2.11
C LEU A 236 24.66 -7.87 -0.96
N GLU A 237 24.74 -9.07 -0.39
CA GLU A 237 25.65 -9.33 0.75
C GLU A 237 27.10 -9.01 0.38
N LEU A 238 27.56 -9.48 -0.79
CA LEU A 238 28.92 -9.19 -1.26
C LEU A 238 29.15 -7.69 -1.48
N GLY A 239 28.17 -6.98 -2.06
CA GLY A 239 28.23 -5.53 -2.27
C GLY A 239 28.29 -4.75 -0.96
N LEU A 240 27.47 -5.12 0.03
CA LEU A 240 27.45 -4.51 1.35
C LEU A 240 28.76 -4.76 2.12
N LEU A 241 29.30 -5.98 2.09
CA LEU A 241 30.59 -6.30 2.70
C LEU A 241 31.75 -5.56 2.01
N GLY A 242 31.71 -5.44 0.67
CA GLY A 242 32.68 -4.66 -0.09
C GLY A 242 32.62 -3.17 0.26
N TRP A 243 31.42 -2.62 0.38
CA TRP A 243 31.20 -1.25 0.83
C TRP A 243 31.73 -1.03 2.26
N GLN A 244 31.43 -1.93 3.20
CA GLN A 244 31.92 -1.83 4.58
C GLN A 244 33.44 -1.72 4.67
N LYS A 245 34.14 -2.49 3.83
CA LYS A 245 35.60 -2.47 3.75
C LYS A 245 36.15 -1.13 3.25
N ASN A 246 35.44 -0.48 2.32
CA ASN A 246 35.87 0.79 1.72
C ASN A 246 35.48 2.00 2.59
N TYR A 247 34.42 1.89 3.39
CA TYR A 247 33.88 2.95 4.24
C TYR A 247 33.79 2.53 5.73
N PRO A 248 34.89 2.07 6.36
CA PRO A 248 34.85 1.47 7.70
C PRO A 248 34.42 2.44 8.81
N ASN A 249 34.62 3.75 8.61
CA ASN A 249 34.29 4.80 9.58
C ASN A 249 32.95 5.50 9.29
N HIS A 250 32.20 5.05 8.28
CA HIS A 250 30.94 5.68 7.90
C HIS A 250 29.85 5.42 8.96
N PRO A 251 28.98 6.39 9.31
CA PRO A 251 27.95 6.23 10.34
C PRO A 251 27.07 4.99 10.15
N ALA A 252 26.67 4.72 8.90
CA ALA A 252 25.88 3.56 8.52
C ALA A 252 26.61 2.20 8.60
N ALA A 253 27.94 2.16 8.69
CA ALA A 253 28.74 0.92 8.61
C ALA A 253 28.67 0.03 9.85
N THR A 254 28.14 0.55 10.95
CA THR A 254 28.03 -0.16 12.23
C THR A 254 26.67 -0.84 12.35
N THR A 255 25.73 -0.26 13.10
CA THR A 255 24.45 -0.88 13.45
C THR A 255 23.56 -1.11 12.24
N PHE A 256 23.40 -0.07 11.40
CA PHE A 256 22.51 -0.15 10.23
C PHE A 256 22.93 -1.25 9.26
N LEU A 257 24.20 -1.25 8.83
CA LEU A 257 24.69 -2.27 7.90
C LEU A 257 24.64 -3.68 8.51
N SER A 258 24.94 -3.82 9.81
CA SER A 258 24.87 -5.12 10.49
C SER A 258 23.44 -5.66 10.52
N GLU A 259 22.46 -4.82 10.83
CA GLU A 259 21.05 -5.21 10.78
C GLU A 259 20.59 -5.53 9.35
N LEU A 260 21.01 -4.73 8.37
CA LEU A 260 20.67 -4.96 6.96
C LEU A 260 21.24 -6.29 6.45
N LEU A 261 22.51 -6.59 6.78
CA LEU A 261 23.17 -7.85 6.46
C LEU A 261 22.46 -9.03 7.13
N GLU A 262 22.11 -8.92 8.41
CA GLU A 262 21.43 -9.98 9.14
C GLU A 262 20.03 -10.25 8.58
N ARG A 263 19.24 -9.20 8.31
CA ARG A 263 17.94 -9.32 7.64
C ARG A 263 18.08 -10.01 6.28
N ASN A 264 19.09 -9.65 5.49
CA ASN A 264 19.36 -10.27 4.20
C ASN A 264 19.76 -11.75 4.31
N ARG A 265 20.52 -12.13 5.35
CA ARG A 265 20.88 -13.53 5.62
C ARG A 265 19.69 -14.35 6.05
N LEU A 266 18.89 -13.85 7.00
CA LEU A 266 17.69 -14.54 7.47
C LEU A 266 16.69 -14.76 6.34
N ALA A 267 16.53 -13.79 5.43
CA ALA A 267 15.71 -13.90 4.23
C ALA A 267 16.20 -14.97 3.22
N GLN A 268 17.37 -15.58 3.44
CA GLN A 268 17.95 -16.63 2.60
C GLN A 268 18.04 -17.98 3.29
N ILE A 269 17.76 -18.09 4.59
CA ILE A 269 17.81 -19.34 5.35
C ILE A 269 16.43 -19.98 5.34
N TYR A 270 16.25 -21.00 4.52
CA TYR A 270 15.00 -21.76 4.45
C TYR A 270 14.97 -22.93 5.45
N PRO A 271 13.78 -23.32 5.94
CA PRO A 271 13.59 -24.58 6.67
C PRO A 271 14.01 -25.78 5.82
N ARG A 272 14.39 -26.89 6.45
CA ARG A 272 14.90 -28.07 5.72
C ARG A 272 13.77 -28.83 5.04
N GLN A 273 12.60 -28.91 5.66
CA GLN A 273 11.47 -29.66 5.11
C GLN A 273 10.21 -28.81 5.04
N LEU A 274 9.67 -28.67 3.84
CA LEU A 274 8.48 -27.89 3.55
C LEU A 274 7.34 -28.82 3.13
N ALA A 275 6.13 -28.52 3.60
CA ALA A 275 4.92 -29.16 3.11
C ALA A 275 4.09 -28.17 2.28
N LEU A 276 3.61 -28.60 1.13
CA LEU A 276 2.71 -27.83 0.27
C LEU A 276 1.36 -28.55 0.15
N LEU A 277 0.31 -27.97 0.73
CA LEU A 277 -1.04 -28.51 0.79
C LEU A 277 -1.93 -27.81 -0.23
N LEU A 278 -2.31 -28.52 -1.29
CA LEU A 278 -3.11 -27.96 -2.38
C LEU A 278 -4.22 -28.93 -2.83
N PRO A 279 -5.38 -28.43 -3.29
CA PRO A 279 -6.47 -29.25 -3.84
C PRO A 279 -6.18 -29.61 -5.31
N LEU A 280 -5.34 -30.64 -5.52
CA LEU A 280 -4.81 -30.96 -6.86
C LEU A 280 -5.81 -31.72 -7.74
N SER A 281 -6.94 -32.15 -7.19
CA SER A 281 -7.96 -32.90 -7.92
C SER A 281 -9.14 -32.00 -8.34
N SER A 282 -9.78 -31.29 -7.41
CA SER A 282 -10.97 -30.46 -7.62
C SER A 282 -10.68 -29.10 -8.28
N ARG A 283 -9.50 -28.53 -8.03
CA ARG A 283 -9.03 -27.24 -8.57
C ARG A 283 -7.71 -27.41 -9.30
N ARG A 284 -7.59 -28.50 -10.07
CA ARG A 284 -6.33 -29.00 -10.64
C ARG A 284 -5.50 -27.92 -11.33
N GLU A 285 -6.10 -27.05 -12.13
CA GLU A 285 -5.37 -26.03 -12.88
C GLU A 285 -4.89 -24.88 -11.98
N GLN A 286 -5.78 -24.36 -11.12
CA GLN A 286 -5.45 -23.29 -10.18
C GLN A 286 -4.38 -23.74 -9.17
N ALA A 287 -4.56 -24.94 -8.60
CA ALA A 287 -3.60 -25.55 -7.69
C ALA A 287 -2.26 -25.84 -8.39
N ALA A 288 -2.28 -26.28 -9.65
CA ALA A 288 -1.05 -26.46 -10.42
C ALA A 288 -0.32 -25.14 -10.65
N ALA A 289 -1.02 -24.04 -10.96
CA ALA A 289 -0.40 -22.73 -11.15
C ALA A 289 0.34 -22.25 -9.88
N ILE A 290 -0.31 -22.37 -8.71
CA ILE A 290 0.32 -22.05 -7.41
C ILE A 290 1.53 -22.94 -7.17
N ARG A 291 1.39 -24.26 -7.33
CA ARG A 291 2.49 -25.22 -7.17
C ARG A 291 3.66 -24.87 -8.08
N ASP A 292 3.38 -24.59 -9.35
CA ASP A 292 4.41 -24.34 -10.35
C ASP A 292 5.14 -23.01 -10.06
N GLY A 293 4.44 -21.98 -9.61
CA GLY A 293 5.05 -20.74 -9.10
C GLY A 293 5.94 -20.98 -7.89
N PHE A 294 5.47 -21.78 -6.94
CA PHE A 294 6.20 -22.16 -5.72
C PHE A 294 7.49 -22.93 -6.06
N ILE A 295 7.40 -23.92 -6.96
CA ILE A 295 8.55 -24.69 -7.42
C ILE A 295 9.50 -23.81 -8.26
N ALA A 296 8.99 -22.90 -9.08
CA ALA A 296 9.82 -21.97 -9.85
C ALA A 296 10.65 -21.05 -8.92
N ALA A 297 10.06 -20.55 -7.83
CA ALA A 297 10.80 -19.83 -6.81
C ALA A 297 11.87 -20.70 -6.14
N HIS A 298 11.50 -21.92 -5.73
CA HIS A 298 12.41 -22.88 -5.11
C HIS A 298 13.63 -23.20 -5.98
N LEU A 299 13.42 -23.51 -7.27
CA LEU A 299 14.51 -23.86 -8.20
C LEU A 299 15.43 -22.67 -8.49
N ARG A 300 14.94 -21.44 -8.34
CA ARG A 300 15.74 -20.22 -8.53
C ARG A 300 16.57 -19.85 -7.31
N THR A 301 16.22 -20.36 -6.13
CA THR A 301 16.99 -20.13 -4.91
C THR A 301 18.32 -20.89 -5.00
N ASN A 302 19.29 -20.25 -5.65
CA ASN A 302 20.67 -20.71 -5.79
C ASN A 302 21.50 -20.20 -4.60
N GLY A 303 21.19 -20.71 -3.41
CA GLY A 303 22.02 -20.50 -2.23
C GLY A 303 23.07 -21.61 -2.09
N LYS A 304 24.24 -21.28 -1.54
CA LYS A 304 25.27 -22.26 -1.09
C LYS A 304 24.82 -23.11 0.12
N GLY A 305 23.51 -23.14 0.42
CA GLY A 305 22.91 -23.86 1.56
C GLY A 305 22.17 -25.13 1.13
N LEU A 306 21.75 -25.91 2.13
CA LEU A 306 20.88 -27.08 1.93
C LEU A 306 19.55 -26.64 1.29
N ARG A 307 19.25 -27.15 0.10
CA ARG A 307 17.95 -26.93 -0.53
C ARG A 307 16.85 -27.56 0.31
N ALA A 308 15.79 -26.81 0.55
CA ALA A 308 14.61 -27.30 1.25
C ALA A 308 13.98 -28.48 0.49
N HIS A 309 13.64 -29.56 1.19
CA HIS A 309 12.91 -30.68 0.63
C HIS A 309 11.41 -30.37 0.66
N ILE A 310 10.76 -30.31 -0.51
CA ILE A 310 9.33 -30.03 -0.62
C ILE A 310 8.55 -31.34 -0.73
N LYS A 311 7.58 -31.57 0.16
CA LYS A 311 6.56 -32.62 0.05
C LYS A 311 5.21 -31.99 -0.30
N VAL A 312 4.57 -32.49 -1.35
CA VAL A 312 3.27 -32.00 -1.80
C VAL A 312 2.18 -32.96 -1.35
N TYR A 313 1.11 -32.42 -0.75
CA TYR A 313 -0.04 -33.17 -0.26
C TYR A 313 -1.29 -32.72 -0.99
N ASP A 314 -2.00 -33.66 -1.63
CA ASP A 314 -3.30 -33.38 -2.22
C ASP A 314 -4.37 -33.38 -1.12
N THR A 315 -4.92 -32.20 -0.83
CA THR A 315 -5.94 -32.02 0.21
C THR A 315 -7.28 -32.64 -0.17
N ASP A 316 -7.53 -32.88 -1.46
CA ASP A 316 -8.77 -33.51 -1.92
C ASP A 316 -8.76 -35.02 -1.71
N ILE A 317 -7.57 -35.65 -1.74
CA ILE A 317 -7.42 -37.10 -1.52
C ILE A 317 -7.36 -37.42 -0.03
N LEU A 318 -6.52 -36.70 0.73
CA LEU A 318 -6.28 -37.01 2.14
C LEU A 318 -7.33 -36.40 3.08
N GLY A 319 -7.98 -35.31 2.66
CA GLY A 319 -8.64 -34.37 3.56
C GLY A 319 -7.63 -33.37 4.12
N SER A 320 -8.03 -32.10 4.25
CA SER A 320 -7.10 -31.01 4.60
C SER A 320 -6.48 -31.16 5.99
N GLU A 321 -7.27 -31.56 6.99
CA GLU A 321 -6.78 -31.74 8.36
C GLU A 321 -5.83 -32.95 8.45
N GLN A 322 -6.17 -34.05 7.78
CA GLN A 322 -5.30 -35.22 7.72
C GLN A 322 -4.01 -34.93 6.95
N ALA A 323 -4.07 -34.17 5.85
CA ALA A 323 -2.88 -33.72 5.11
C ALA A 323 -1.98 -32.85 6.01
N TYR A 324 -2.57 -31.97 6.81
CA TYR A 324 -1.87 -31.10 7.74
C TYR A 324 -1.18 -31.89 8.86
N LEU A 325 -1.90 -32.81 9.51
CA LEU A 325 -1.32 -33.71 10.51
C LEU A 325 -0.23 -34.60 9.90
N ARG A 326 -0.45 -35.12 8.69
CA ARG A 326 0.54 -35.95 8.00
C ARG A 326 1.81 -35.17 7.69
N ALA A 327 1.70 -33.92 7.24
CA ALA A 327 2.85 -33.05 7.02
C ALA A 327 3.69 -32.87 8.29
N GLN A 328 3.04 -32.69 9.44
CA GLN A 328 3.72 -32.59 10.74
C GLN A 328 4.42 -33.90 11.12
N ILE A 329 3.73 -35.04 11.00
CA ILE A 329 4.29 -36.37 11.28
C ILE A 329 5.48 -36.65 10.37
N ASP A 330 5.41 -36.24 9.10
CA ASP A 330 6.48 -36.41 8.14
C ASP A 330 7.68 -35.50 8.43
N GLY A 331 7.59 -34.57 9.38
CA GLY A 331 8.67 -33.69 9.82
C GLY A 331 8.73 -32.34 9.10
N ALA A 332 7.59 -31.81 8.64
CA ALA A 332 7.56 -30.46 8.06
C ALA A 332 7.96 -29.40 9.09
N ASP A 333 9.00 -28.63 8.78
CA ASP A 333 9.43 -27.47 9.56
C ASP A 333 8.55 -26.23 9.28
N PHE A 334 7.92 -26.20 8.10
CA PHE A 334 7.01 -25.14 7.67
C PHE A 334 5.96 -25.70 6.70
N ILE A 335 4.72 -25.24 6.85
CA ILE A 335 3.59 -25.70 6.05
C ILE A 335 3.05 -24.52 5.21
N VAL A 336 2.81 -24.75 3.93
CA VAL A 336 2.17 -23.79 3.02
C VAL A 336 0.87 -24.40 2.52
N GLY A 337 -0.23 -23.68 2.71
CA GLY A 337 -1.59 -24.17 2.52
C GLY A 337 -2.32 -24.39 3.85
N PRO A 338 -3.62 -24.72 3.78
CA PRO A 338 -4.37 -25.09 2.59
C PRO A 338 -4.83 -23.86 1.78
N LEU A 339 -5.47 -24.11 0.64
CA LEU A 339 -5.96 -23.06 -0.28
C LEU A 339 -7.44 -22.72 -0.08
N LEU A 340 -8.30 -23.71 0.13
CA LEU A 340 -9.75 -23.50 0.17
C LEU A 340 -10.18 -22.91 1.51
N LYS A 341 -11.05 -21.90 1.50
CA LYS A 341 -11.53 -21.21 2.72
C LYS A 341 -12.01 -22.16 3.83
N PRO A 342 -12.87 -23.17 3.56
CA PRO A 342 -13.32 -24.07 4.62
C PRO A 342 -12.20 -24.91 5.25
N ASN A 343 -11.09 -25.10 4.51
CA ASN A 343 -9.94 -25.85 5.01
C ASN A 343 -9.04 -24.94 5.85
N VAL A 344 -8.90 -23.67 5.45
CA VAL A 344 -8.14 -22.66 6.20
C VAL A 344 -8.77 -22.43 7.57
N GLU A 345 -10.09 -22.29 7.65
CA GLU A 345 -10.80 -22.10 8.93
C GLU A 345 -10.61 -23.27 9.89
N ARG A 346 -10.74 -24.51 9.39
CA ARG A 346 -10.55 -25.72 10.19
C ARG A 346 -9.12 -25.86 10.72
N ILE A 347 -8.11 -25.56 9.89
CA ILE A 347 -6.71 -25.62 10.31
C ILE A 347 -6.35 -24.45 11.23
N ALA A 348 -6.88 -23.24 11.01
CA ALA A 348 -6.64 -22.10 11.90
C ALA A 348 -7.09 -22.39 13.34
N GLY A 349 -8.23 -23.04 13.52
CA GLY A 349 -8.74 -23.45 14.84
C GLY A 349 -7.89 -24.53 15.54
N SER A 350 -7.24 -25.39 14.76
CA SER A 350 -6.47 -26.55 15.23
C SER A 350 -4.94 -26.40 15.07
N ALA A 351 -4.47 -25.20 14.69
CA ALA A 351 -3.07 -24.94 14.36
C ALA A 351 -2.13 -25.31 15.53
N SER A 352 -0.99 -25.92 15.18
CA SER A 352 0.00 -26.44 16.11
C SER A 352 1.21 -25.49 16.22
N LEU A 353 2.34 -25.95 16.77
CA LEU A 353 3.59 -25.20 16.83
C LEU A 353 4.26 -25.01 15.46
N THR A 354 3.94 -25.83 14.44
CA THR A 354 4.56 -25.74 13.12
C THR A 354 4.08 -24.48 12.39
N PRO A 355 4.99 -23.55 12.03
CA PRO A 355 4.60 -22.35 11.30
C PRO A 355 3.89 -22.69 9.99
N THR A 356 2.77 -22.02 9.76
CA THR A 356 1.86 -22.33 8.64
C THR A 356 1.50 -21.05 7.91
N LEU A 357 1.68 -21.03 6.58
CA LEU A 357 1.18 -19.99 5.69
C LEU A 357 -0.04 -20.52 4.93
N ALA A 358 -1.24 -20.21 5.41
CA ALA A 358 -2.47 -20.49 4.69
C ALA A 358 -2.58 -19.62 3.43
N LEU A 359 -3.09 -20.19 2.33
CA LEU A 359 -3.23 -19.51 1.05
C LEU A 359 -4.64 -18.89 0.87
N ASN A 360 -5.26 -18.51 1.98
CA ASN A 360 -6.52 -17.78 2.04
C ASN A 360 -6.63 -17.08 3.41
N PHE A 361 -7.62 -16.19 3.55
CA PHE A 361 -7.95 -15.58 4.83
C PHE A 361 -9.01 -16.37 5.59
N VAL A 362 -8.89 -16.39 6.92
CA VAL A 362 -9.94 -16.82 7.85
C VAL A 362 -11.01 -15.72 7.88
N GLN A 363 -12.28 -16.08 7.73
CA GLN A 363 -13.38 -15.11 7.76
C GLN A 363 -13.89 -14.80 9.17
N SER A 364 -13.71 -15.73 10.12
CA SER A 364 -14.13 -15.52 11.51
C SER A 364 -13.20 -14.53 12.22
N GLU A 365 -13.78 -13.70 13.10
CA GLU A 365 -13.03 -12.76 13.97
C GLU A 365 -12.24 -13.46 15.08
N THR A 366 -12.08 -14.78 14.99
CA THR A 366 -11.35 -15.54 16.00
C THR A 366 -9.86 -15.21 15.87
N PRO A 367 -9.20 -14.75 16.95
CA PRO A 367 -7.79 -14.47 16.93
C PRO A 367 -7.01 -15.70 16.49
N VAL A 368 -6.21 -15.52 15.45
CA VAL A 368 -5.38 -16.58 14.90
C VAL A 368 -4.23 -16.86 15.87
N ARG A 369 -3.85 -18.14 16.00
CA ARG A 369 -2.72 -18.53 16.86
C ARG A 369 -1.40 -17.95 16.33
N PRO A 370 -0.41 -17.69 17.21
CA PRO A 370 0.96 -17.37 16.77
C PRO A 370 1.49 -18.41 15.78
N ASN A 371 2.35 -17.98 14.86
CA ASN A 371 2.94 -18.79 13.77
C ASN A 371 1.94 -19.28 12.70
N PHE A 372 0.70 -18.80 12.71
CA PHE A 372 -0.23 -19.01 11.60
C PHE A 372 -0.40 -17.71 10.83
N TYR A 373 0.00 -17.76 9.57
CA TYR A 373 0.03 -16.66 8.64
C TYR A 373 -0.95 -16.92 7.51
N GLN A 374 -1.41 -15.85 6.87
CA GLN A 374 -2.46 -15.90 5.87
C GLN A 374 -2.05 -15.05 4.67
N PHE A 375 -2.13 -15.60 3.47
CA PHE A 375 -1.82 -14.88 2.24
C PHE A 375 -2.85 -15.22 1.18
N ALA A 376 -3.57 -14.21 0.68
CA ALA A 376 -4.65 -14.38 -0.28
C ALA A 376 -4.55 -13.35 -1.40
N LEU A 377 -5.12 -13.70 -2.56
CA LEU A 377 -5.45 -12.73 -3.62
C LEU A 377 -6.88 -12.25 -3.39
N ALA A 378 -7.12 -11.50 -2.30
CA ALA A 378 -8.46 -11.04 -1.94
C ALA A 378 -8.88 -9.83 -2.80
N PRO A 379 -9.97 -9.90 -3.59
CA PRO A 379 -10.50 -8.75 -4.33
C PRO A 379 -10.96 -7.61 -3.41
N GLU A 380 -11.29 -7.94 -2.15
CA GLU A 380 -11.63 -6.95 -1.13
C GLU A 380 -10.46 -5.99 -0.84
N ASP A 381 -9.21 -6.46 -0.86
CA ASP A 381 -8.02 -5.60 -0.71
C ASP A 381 -7.89 -4.65 -1.92
N GLU A 382 -8.26 -5.12 -3.12
CA GLU A 382 -8.25 -4.30 -4.33
C GLU A 382 -9.30 -3.20 -4.29
N ALA A 383 -10.48 -3.50 -3.76
CA ALA A 383 -11.53 -2.50 -3.53
C ALA A 383 -11.10 -1.41 -2.54
N VAL A 384 -10.37 -1.78 -1.48
CA VAL A 384 -9.77 -0.85 -0.52
C VAL A 384 -8.72 0.04 -1.21
N GLU A 385 -7.82 -0.54 -2.01
CA GLU A 385 -6.81 0.23 -2.74
C GLU A 385 -7.43 1.17 -3.79
N ILE A 386 -8.51 0.76 -4.45
CA ILE A 386 -9.27 1.60 -5.37
C ILE A 386 -9.88 2.79 -4.62
N ALA A 387 -10.50 2.57 -3.46
CA ALA A 387 -11.06 3.63 -2.63
C ALA A 387 -9.97 4.64 -2.21
N ARG A 388 -8.81 4.14 -1.75
CA ARG A 388 -7.64 4.97 -1.42
C ARG A 388 -7.20 5.83 -2.59
N HIS A 389 -7.04 5.22 -3.77
CA HIS A 389 -6.60 5.95 -4.95
C HIS A 389 -7.65 6.99 -5.42
N ALA A 390 -8.93 6.63 -5.42
CA ALA A 390 -10.01 7.56 -5.79
C ALA A 390 -10.06 8.77 -4.84
N ALA A 391 -10.01 8.52 -3.53
CA ALA A 391 -9.95 9.58 -2.52
C ALA A 391 -8.69 10.44 -2.68
N ALA A 392 -7.51 9.84 -2.83
CA ALA A 392 -6.25 10.57 -3.04
C ALA A 392 -6.26 11.44 -4.33
N LYS A 393 -7.11 11.12 -5.31
CA LYS A 393 -7.37 11.93 -6.50
C LYS A 393 -8.40 13.05 -6.29
N GLY A 394 -8.86 13.26 -5.06
CA GLY A 394 -9.81 14.31 -4.69
C GLY A 394 -11.27 13.94 -4.93
N ALA A 395 -11.60 12.67 -5.20
CA ALA A 395 -13.00 12.26 -5.33
C ALA A 395 -13.69 12.28 -3.96
N VAL A 396 -14.84 12.95 -3.88
CA VAL A 396 -15.65 13.03 -2.67
C VAL A 396 -16.92 12.21 -2.85
N ASN A 397 -17.47 12.14 -4.05
CA ASN A 397 -18.74 11.49 -4.32
C ASN A 397 -18.56 10.31 -5.28
N ALA A 398 -18.84 9.11 -4.80
CA ALA A 398 -18.79 7.89 -5.60
C ALA A 398 -20.19 7.34 -5.90
N VAL A 399 -20.29 6.67 -7.05
CA VAL A 399 -21.39 5.74 -7.34
C VAL A 399 -20.83 4.38 -7.70
N ALA A 400 -21.62 3.32 -7.51
CA ALA A 400 -21.17 1.96 -7.81
C ALA A 400 -22.13 1.16 -8.71
N LEU A 401 -21.56 0.35 -9.61
CA LEU A 401 -22.25 -0.74 -10.31
C LEU A 401 -21.63 -2.06 -9.89
N ILE A 402 -22.47 -3.00 -9.43
CA ILE A 402 -22.02 -4.31 -8.98
C ILE A 402 -22.94 -5.39 -9.54
N PRO A 403 -22.46 -6.63 -9.77
CA PRO A 403 -23.35 -7.72 -10.11
C PRO A 403 -24.25 -8.05 -8.92
N ASP A 404 -25.48 -8.49 -9.19
CA ASP A 404 -26.44 -8.95 -8.19
C ASP A 404 -26.01 -10.30 -7.56
N SER A 405 -24.93 -10.25 -6.77
CA SER A 405 -24.28 -11.40 -6.14
C SER A 405 -23.62 -11.02 -4.81
N ASP A 406 -23.40 -12.02 -3.95
CA ASP A 406 -22.67 -11.85 -2.69
C ASP A 406 -21.25 -11.32 -2.92
N TRP A 407 -20.61 -11.69 -4.03
CA TRP A 407 -19.30 -11.17 -4.40
C TRP A 407 -19.37 -9.66 -4.65
N GLY A 408 -20.31 -9.20 -5.49
CA GLY A 408 -20.51 -7.78 -5.77
C GLY A 408 -20.77 -6.96 -4.49
N ILE A 409 -21.60 -7.48 -3.59
CA ILE A 409 -21.91 -6.84 -2.31
C ILE A 409 -20.69 -6.76 -1.39
N ARG A 410 -19.85 -7.80 -1.31
CA ARG A 410 -18.62 -7.73 -0.50
C ARG A 410 -17.65 -6.68 -1.01
N LEU A 411 -17.42 -6.62 -2.32
CA LEU A 411 -16.55 -5.60 -2.92
C LEU A 411 -17.10 -4.19 -2.68
N LEU A 412 -18.42 -4.02 -2.84
CA LEU A 412 -19.08 -2.74 -2.54
C LEU A 412 -18.85 -2.31 -1.10
N ASN A 413 -18.98 -3.22 -0.15
CA ASN A 413 -18.80 -2.91 1.27
C ASN A 413 -17.35 -2.56 1.58
N SER A 414 -16.38 -3.31 1.04
CA SER A 414 -14.95 -2.98 1.20
C SER A 414 -14.61 -1.61 0.60
N PHE A 415 -15.08 -1.32 -0.61
CA PHE A 415 -14.91 -0.01 -1.24
C PHE A 415 -15.58 1.10 -0.42
N ARG A 416 -16.85 0.93 -0.06
CA ARG A 416 -17.64 1.92 0.70
C ARG A 416 -16.99 2.24 2.03
N ASN A 417 -16.68 1.22 2.82
CA ASN A 417 -16.12 1.39 4.15
C ASN A 417 -14.81 2.17 4.10
N GLU A 418 -13.92 1.86 3.16
CA GLU A 418 -12.68 2.60 3.01
C GLU A 418 -12.91 4.01 2.44
N PHE A 419 -13.75 4.16 1.41
CA PHE A 419 -14.00 5.46 0.77
C PHE A 419 -14.67 6.45 1.74
N GLU A 420 -15.63 6.00 2.53
CA GLU A 420 -16.31 6.80 3.57
C GLU A 420 -15.38 7.10 4.75
N ARG A 421 -14.54 6.14 5.14
CA ARG A 421 -13.47 6.39 6.13
C ARG A 421 -12.52 7.50 5.67
N LEU A 422 -12.27 7.59 4.36
CA LEU A 422 -11.44 8.62 3.73
C LEU A 422 -12.19 9.94 3.44
N GLY A 423 -13.39 10.12 4.02
CA GLY A 423 -14.18 11.35 3.90
C GLY A 423 -14.99 11.48 2.61
N GLY A 424 -14.99 10.45 1.76
CA GLY A 424 -15.90 10.36 0.63
C GLY A 424 -17.31 9.90 1.03
N GLU A 425 -18.23 9.88 0.08
CA GLU A 425 -19.59 9.39 0.24
C GLU A 425 -19.97 8.51 -0.95
N LEU A 426 -20.49 7.31 -0.68
CA LEU A 426 -21.12 6.50 -1.72
C LEU A 426 -22.59 6.91 -1.87
N LEU A 427 -22.85 7.82 -2.81
CA LEU A 427 -24.19 8.40 -3.03
C LEU A 427 -25.24 7.36 -3.41
N GLN A 428 -24.86 6.38 -4.23
CA GLN A 428 -25.76 5.37 -4.74
C GLN A 428 -25.00 4.17 -5.31
N PHE A 429 -25.59 2.99 -5.21
CA PHE A 429 -25.18 1.83 -6.00
C PHE A 429 -26.34 1.23 -6.77
N ARG A 430 -26.04 0.49 -7.84
CA ARG A 430 -27.01 -0.33 -8.57
C ARG A 430 -26.43 -1.72 -8.87
N GLY A 431 -27.29 -2.70 -8.68
CA GLY A 431 -27.10 -4.06 -9.15
C GLY A 431 -27.26 -4.15 -10.66
N TYR A 432 -26.54 -5.07 -11.29
CA TYR A 432 -26.79 -5.53 -12.65
C TYR A 432 -26.81 -7.06 -12.69
N ASP A 433 -27.60 -7.59 -13.61
CA ASP A 433 -27.62 -9.03 -13.90
C ASP A 433 -26.39 -9.38 -14.76
N PRO A 434 -25.42 -10.18 -14.26
CA PRO A 434 -24.21 -10.52 -15.00
C PRO A 434 -24.49 -11.38 -16.25
N ASP A 435 -25.67 -11.98 -16.38
CA ASP A 435 -26.05 -12.77 -17.57
C ASP A 435 -26.73 -11.91 -18.66
N SER A 436 -27.01 -10.63 -18.38
CA SER A 436 -27.57 -9.68 -19.34
C SER A 436 -26.52 -9.12 -20.29
N GLN A 437 -26.95 -8.66 -21.47
CA GLN A 437 -26.12 -7.89 -22.42
C GLN A 437 -26.46 -6.39 -22.42
N ASP A 438 -27.62 -6.01 -21.87
CA ASP A 438 -28.07 -4.62 -21.74
C ASP A 438 -28.09 -4.22 -20.27
N TYR A 439 -27.26 -3.23 -19.93
CA TYR A 439 -27.14 -2.66 -18.59
C TYR A 439 -27.68 -1.22 -18.53
N SER A 440 -28.34 -0.76 -19.60
CA SER A 440 -28.83 0.60 -19.72
C SER A 440 -29.75 1.01 -18.57
N LEU A 441 -30.59 0.11 -18.07
CA LEU A 441 -31.49 0.42 -16.95
C LEU A 441 -30.70 0.72 -15.66
N ALA A 442 -29.71 -0.10 -15.32
CA ALA A 442 -28.86 0.10 -14.15
C ALA A 442 -28.08 1.41 -14.27
N ILE A 443 -27.46 1.65 -15.44
CA ILE A 443 -26.65 2.84 -15.73
C ILE A 443 -27.49 4.12 -15.69
N THR A 444 -28.59 4.18 -16.44
CA THR A 444 -29.45 5.39 -16.52
C THR A 444 -30.11 5.73 -15.19
N THR A 445 -30.39 4.72 -14.37
CA THR A 445 -30.90 4.91 -13.00
C THR A 445 -29.81 5.41 -12.06
N LEU A 446 -28.59 4.86 -12.14
CA LEU A 446 -27.46 5.29 -11.31
C LEU A 446 -27.07 6.75 -11.57
N LEU A 447 -27.07 7.15 -12.85
CA LEU A 447 -26.69 8.48 -13.32
C LEU A 447 -27.85 9.49 -13.32
N ASN A 448 -29.03 9.11 -12.81
CA ASN A 448 -30.27 9.90 -12.78
C ASN A 448 -30.76 10.43 -14.16
N LEU A 449 -30.37 9.78 -15.25
CA LEU A 449 -30.80 10.16 -16.61
C LEU A 449 -32.30 9.99 -16.82
N THR A 450 -32.90 8.98 -16.20
CA THR A 450 -34.36 8.75 -16.25
C THR A 450 -35.15 9.94 -15.70
N ARG A 451 -34.67 10.58 -14.62
CA ARG A 451 -35.31 11.78 -14.05
C ARG A 451 -35.17 12.99 -14.97
N SER A 452 -34.02 13.10 -15.66
CA SER A 452 -33.78 14.14 -16.67
C SER A 452 -34.78 14.03 -17.82
N ASN A 453 -34.93 12.82 -18.38
CA ASN A 453 -35.89 12.53 -19.45
C ASN A 453 -37.35 12.76 -19.04
N GLN A 454 -37.73 12.39 -17.81
CA GLN A 454 -39.08 12.64 -17.30
C GLN A 454 -39.36 14.13 -17.12
N ARG A 455 -38.38 14.91 -16.65
CA ARG A 455 -38.50 16.38 -16.51
C ARG A 455 -38.70 17.03 -17.88
N TYR A 456 -37.91 16.64 -18.87
CA TYR A 456 -38.09 17.09 -20.25
C TYR A 456 -39.50 16.78 -20.78
N ARG A 457 -39.98 15.54 -20.64
CA ARG A 457 -41.34 15.17 -21.09
C ARG A 457 -42.42 16.02 -20.42
N ARG A 458 -42.29 16.33 -19.12
CA ARG A 458 -43.22 17.21 -18.39
C ARG A 458 -43.16 18.66 -18.88
N LEU A 459 -41.98 19.18 -19.18
CA LEU A 459 -41.80 20.53 -19.72
C LEU A 459 -42.35 20.63 -21.15
N ALA A 460 -42.01 19.68 -22.02
CA ALA A 460 -42.48 19.63 -23.40
C ALA A 460 -44.00 19.46 -23.52
N ALA A 461 -44.63 18.72 -22.59
CA ALA A 461 -46.10 18.58 -22.57
C ALA A 461 -46.82 19.88 -22.17
N ASN A 462 -46.15 20.81 -21.50
CA ASN A 462 -46.74 22.03 -20.96
C ASN A 462 -46.30 23.31 -21.71
N ILE A 463 -45.39 23.20 -22.69
CA ILE A 463 -44.81 24.33 -23.41
C ILE A 463 -44.89 24.06 -24.92
N SER A 464 -45.60 24.91 -25.67
CA SER A 464 -45.81 24.77 -27.13
C SER A 464 -44.64 25.27 -27.98
N ILE A 465 -43.40 25.06 -27.53
CA ILE A 465 -42.18 25.46 -28.24
C ILE A 465 -41.27 24.23 -28.31
N PRO A 466 -40.66 23.92 -29.47
CA PRO A 466 -39.68 22.84 -29.56
C PRO A 466 -38.51 23.14 -28.61
N LEU A 467 -38.30 22.22 -27.66
CA LEU A 467 -37.21 22.28 -26.69
C LEU A 467 -36.09 21.36 -27.17
N GLU A 468 -34.91 21.91 -27.41
CA GLU A 468 -33.70 21.09 -27.56
C GLU A 468 -33.36 20.46 -26.21
N PHE A 469 -33.16 19.13 -26.20
CA PHE A 469 -32.89 18.38 -24.98
C PHE A 469 -31.78 17.36 -25.17
N GLU A 470 -30.71 17.57 -24.42
CA GLU A 470 -29.67 16.57 -24.19
C GLU A 470 -29.82 16.05 -22.76
N PRO A 471 -29.92 14.71 -22.56
CA PRO A 471 -29.99 14.12 -21.23
C PRO A 471 -28.79 14.51 -20.39
N ARG A 472 -29.01 15.31 -19.35
CA ARG A 472 -27.96 15.65 -18.39
C ARG A 472 -27.88 14.62 -17.28
N ARG A 473 -26.73 13.97 -17.15
CA ARG A 473 -26.40 13.15 -15.96
C ARG A 473 -26.30 14.03 -14.72
N ARG A 474 -26.42 13.39 -13.56
CA ARG A 474 -26.08 14.00 -12.28
C ARG A 474 -24.60 14.47 -12.29
N GLN A 475 -24.34 15.65 -11.73
CA GLN A 475 -23.04 16.33 -11.75
C GLN A 475 -22.32 16.29 -10.40
N ASP A 476 -22.97 15.69 -9.40
CA ASP A 476 -22.50 15.46 -8.04
C ASP A 476 -21.71 14.16 -7.90
N VAL A 477 -21.22 13.57 -9.00
CA VAL A 477 -20.47 12.31 -9.00
C VAL A 477 -19.08 12.58 -9.53
N ASP A 478 -18.07 12.17 -8.77
CA ASP A 478 -16.66 12.34 -9.10
C ASP A 478 -16.04 11.06 -9.66
N VAL A 479 -16.56 9.89 -9.24
CA VAL A 479 -15.99 8.58 -9.59
C VAL A 479 -17.05 7.48 -9.68
N ILE A 480 -16.81 6.51 -10.55
CA ILE A 480 -17.60 5.27 -10.65
C ILE A 480 -16.74 4.09 -10.23
N PHE A 481 -17.20 3.31 -9.25
CA PHE A 481 -16.66 1.99 -8.95
C PHE A 481 -17.49 0.91 -9.64
N ILE A 482 -16.86 0.03 -10.40
CA ILE A 482 -17.51 -1.13 -11.02
C ILE A 482 -16.88 -2.42 -10.51
N ALA A 483 -17.67 -3.30 -9.90
CA ALA A 483 -17.25 -4.67 -9.66
C ALA A 483 -17.65 -5.48 -10.89
N THR A 484 -16.70 -5.95 -11.70
CA THR A 484 -17.03 -6.67 -12.93
C THR A 484 -15.88 -7.58 -13.37
N ASP A 485 -16.22 -8.65 -14.10
CA ASP A 485 -15.25 -9.48 -14.80
C ASP A 485 -14.93 -8.92 -16.20
N ALA A 486 -13.97 -9.51 -16.91
CA ALA A 486 -13.56 -9.04 -18.23
C ALA A 486 -14.68 -9.10 -19.29
N ASN A 487 -15.58 -10.09 -19.23
CA ASN A 487 -16.64 -10.23 -20.22
C ASN A 487 -17.71 -9.15 -20.03
N ASN A 488 -18.19 -9.01 -18.80
CA ASN A 488 -19.19 -8.00 -18.43
C ASN A 488 -18.61 -6.59 -18.52
N GLY A 489 -17.33 -6.40 -18.16
CA GLY A 489 -16.63 -5.13 -18.31
C GLY A 489 -16.61 -4.61 -19.74
N ARG A 490 -16.33 -5.50 -20.72
CA ARG A 490 -16.32 -5.15 -22.17
C ARG A 490 -17.68 -4.68 -22.67
N LEU A 491 -18.77 -5.10 -22.03
CA LEU A 491 -20.13 -4.67 -22.34
C LEU A 491 -20.54 -3.41 -21.55
N LEU A 492 -20.17 -3.31 -20.27
CA LEU A 492 -20.49 -2.18 -19.39
C LEU A 492 -19.80 -0.89 -19.82
N ALA A 493 -18.52 -0.95 -20.15
CA ALA A 493 -17.71 0.24 -20.39
C ALA A 493 -18.19 1.07 -21.60
N PRO A 494 -18.50 0.49 -22.78
CA PRO A 494 -19.12 1.22 -23.88
C PRO A 494 -20.48 1.83 -23.52
N GLN A 495 -21.31 1.11 -22.76
CA GLN A 495 -22.63 1.60 -22.35
C GLN A 495 -22.55 2.76 -21.36
N LEU A 496 -21.59 2.72 -20.43
CA LEU A 496 -21.29 3.86 -19.54
C LEU A 496 -20.91 5.10 -20.35
N ARG A 497 -20.02 4.95 -21.34
CA ARG A 497 -19.64 6.06 -22.23
C ARG A 497 -20.82 6.58 -23.05
N PHE A 498 -21.63 5.68 -23.59
CA PHE A 498 -22.84 6.04 -24.36
C PHE A 498 -23.85 6.82 -23.51
N HIS A 499 -24.00 6.46 -22.24
CA HIS A 499 -24.87 7.14 -21.28
C HIS A 499 -24.16 8.31 -20.55
N TYR A 500 -23.29 9.03 -21.25
CA TYR A 500 -22.65 10.28 -20.82
C TYR A 500 -21.76 10.20 -19.57
N ALA A 501 -21.25 9.00 -19.24
CA ALA A 501 -20.33 8.81 -18.11
C ALA A 501 -18.85 8.69 -18.54
N GLY A 502 -18.54 8.97 -19.81
CA GLY A 502 -17.20 8.76 -20.37
C GLY A 502 -16.12 9.72 -19.86
N ASP A 503 -16.52 10.83 -19.24
CA ASP A 503 -15.65 11.81 -18.60
C ASP A 503 -15.40 11.51 -17.11
N LEU A 504 -16.13 10.55 -16.52
CA LEU A 504 -15.97 10.15 -15.13
C LEU A 504 -14.89 9.06 -15.01
N PRO A 505 -13.88 9.24 -14.13
CA PRO A 505 -12.97 8.17 -13.75
C PRO A 505 -13.75 6.93 -13.32
N THR A 506 -13.49 5.81 -13.99
CA THR A 506 -14.14 4.53 -13.72
C THR A 506 -13.10 3.52 -13.25
N TYR A 507 -13.29 2.99 -12.04
CA TYR A 507 -12.39 2.03 -11.42
C TYR A 507 -13.03 0.65 -11.37
N ALA A 508 -12.23 -0.38 -11.63
CA ALA A 508 -12.61 -1.78 -11.46
C ALA A 508 -11.52 -2.54 -10.70
N THR A 509 -11.84 -3.73 -10.18
CA THR A 509 -10.83 -4.67 -9.66
C THR A 509 -10.09 -5.36 -10.80
N SER A 510 -9.04 -6.13 -10.48
CA SER A 510 -8.25 -6.87 -11.47
C SER A 510 -9.06 -7.88 -12.31
N GLU A 511 -10.25 -8.28 -11.85
CA GLU A 511 -11.14 -9.19 -12.55
C GLU A 511 -11.64 -8.63 -13.90
N VAL A 512 -11.62 -7.31 -14.09
CA VAL A 512 -11.95 -6.68 -15.38
C VAL A 512 -10.95 -7.04 -16.50
N TYR A 513 -9.79 -7.59 -16.13
CA TYR A 513 -8.73 -7.96 -17.06
C TYR A 513 -8.48 -9.46 -17.04
N ASP A 514 -8.72 -10.11 -18.18
CA ASP A 514 -8.30 -11.48 -18.45
C ASP A 514 -7.00 -11.48 -19.29
N PRO A 515 -5.84 -11.77 -18.67
CA PRO A 515 -4.57 -11.80 -19.39
C PRO A 515 -4.44 -12.94 -20.41
N ALA A 516 -5.31 -13.96 -20.36
CA ALA A 516 -5.30 -15.05 -21.32
C ALA A 516 -6.03 -14.69 -22.63
N ASN A 517 -7.02 -13.81 -22.56
CA ASN A 517 -7.90 -13.45 -23.68
C ASN A 517 -8.02 -11.93 -23.85
N GLY A 518 -6.99 -11.28 -24.40
CA GLY A 518 -6.96 -9.82 -24.58
C GLY A 518 -7.69 -9.28 -25.82
N THR A 519 -8.57 -10.06 -26.46
CA THR A 519 -9.38 -9.57 -27.59
C THR A 519 -10.57 -8.77 -27.08
N GLY A 520 -10.81 -7.58 -27.65
CA GLY A 520 -11.96 -6.74 -27.26
C GLY A 520 -11.68 -5.75 -26.12
N ASP A 521 -10.47 -5.73 -25.56
CA ASP A 521 -10.13 -4.82 -24.45
C ASP A 521 -10.10 -3.34 -24.86
N ALA A 522 -10.20 -3.03 -26.16
CA ALA A 522 -10.41 -1.66 -26.62
C ALA A 522 -11.72 -1.05 -26.04
N ASP A 523 -12.72 -1.90 -25.77
CA ASP A 523 -13.95 -1.46 -25.11
C ASP A 523 -13.72 -1.05 -23.66
N LEU A 524 -12.67 -1.55 -23.01
CA LEU A 524 -12.31 -1.21 -21.63
C LEU A 524 -11.49 0.09 -21.51
N ASN A 525 -11.12 0.73 -22.63
CA ASN A 525 -10.32 1.95 -22.63
C ASN A 525 -10.84 3.01 -21.65
N GLY A 526 -9.92 3.55 -20.84
CA GLY A 526 -10.21 4.53 -19.80
C GLY A 526 -10.41 3.94 -18.40
N ILE A 527 -10.78 2.66 -18.28
CA ILE A 527 -10.96 2.01 -16.97
C ILE A 527 -9.61 1.90 -16.25
N LEU A 528 -9.61 2.29 -14.97
CA LEU A 528 -8.51 2.12 -14.04
C LEU A 528 -8.71 0.86 -13.20
N PHE A 529 -7.65 0.12 -12.94
CA PHE A 529 -7.73 -1.07 -12.08
C PHE A 529 -6.35 -1.42 -11.49
N PRO A 530 -6.28 -1.99 -10.27
CA PRO A 530 -5.05 -2.52 -9.72
C PRO A 530 -4.74 -3.89 -10.31
N ASP A 531 -3.46 -4.23 -10.50
CA ASP A 531 -3.06 -5.62 -10.78
C ASP A 531 -1.62 -5.88 -10.34
N SER A 532 -1.23 -7.15 -10.31
CA SER A 532 0.10 -7.61 -9.93
C SER A 532 1.22 -6.97 -10.77
N PRO A 533 2.36 -6.59 -10.17
CA PRO A 533 3.57 -6.20 -10.89
C PRO A 533 3.99 -7.24 -11.93
N TRP A 534 3.78 -8.53 -11.67
CA TRP A 534 4.02 -9.61 -12.64
C TRP A 534 3.31 -9.41 -13.99
N LEU A 535 2.10 -8.85 -13.97
CA LEU A 535 1.32 -8.54 -15.17
C LEU A 535 1.66 -7.16 -15.73
N LEU A 536 1.73 -6.13 -14.88
CA LEU A 536 1.80 -4.73 -15.31
C LEU A 536 3.22 -4.21 -15.53
N SER A 537 4.14 -4.52 -14.63
CA SER A 537 5.46 -3.89 -14.54
C SER A 537 6.50 -4.83 -13.91
N PRO A 538 6.79 -6.00 -14.52
CA PRO A 538 7.70 -6.96 -13.93
C PRO A 538 9.12 -6.36 -13.88
N ASP A 539 9.80 -6.54 -12.74
CA ASP A 539 11.21 -6.18 -12.65
C ASP A 539 12.05 -7.01 -13.64
N VAL A 540 13.33 -6.65 -13.83
CA VAL A 540 14.22 -7.31 -14.80
C VAL A 540 14.29 -8.83 -14.57
N THR A 541 14.25 -9.26 -13.31
CA THR A 541 14.33 -10.67 -12.91
C THR A 541 13.06 -11.44 -13.29
N SER A 542 11.93 -10.85 -12.95
CA SER A 542 10.58 -11.36 -13.21
C SER A 542 10.31 -11.37 -14.72
N ALA A 543 10.73 -10.35 -15.45
CA ALA A 543 10.64 -10.27 -16.90
C ALA A 543 11.44 -11.39 -17.58
N LYS A 544 12.68 -11.65 -17.13
CA LYS A 544 13.49 -12.79 -17.61
C LYS A 544 12.81 -14.13 -17.31
N LEU A 545 12.29 -14.31 -16.09
CA LEU A 545 11.55 -15.51 -15.73
C LEU A 545 10.32 -15.69 -16.64
N LYS A 546 9.54 -14.64 -16.83
CA LYS A 546 8.34 -14.62 -17.69
C LYS A 546 8.69 -15.02 -19.12
N ALA A 547 9.78 -14.49 -19.68
CA ALA A 547 10.27 -14.84 -21.02
C ALA A 547 10.70 -16.31 -21.12
N THR A 548 11.44 -16.82 -20.14
CA THR A 548 11.83 -18.24 -20.08
C THR A 548 10.60 -19.14 -20.01
N LEU A 549 9.65 -18.84 -19.13
CA LEU A 549 8.45 -19.65 -18.98
C LEU A 549 7.54 -19.57 -20.22
N ALA A 550 7.45 -18.42 -20.89
CA ALA A 550 6.72 -18.30 -22.15
C ALA A 550 7.32 -19.19 -23.25
N THR A 551 8.62 -19.47 -23.19
CA THR A 551 9.31 -20.33 -24.15
C THR A 551 9.06 -21.82 -23.87
N TYR A 552 9.14 -22.24 -22.61
CA TYR A 552 9.09 -23.67 -22.25
C TYR A 552 7.72 -24.17 -21.75
N TRP A 553 6.89 -23.29 -21.17
CA TRP A 553 5.56 -23.61 -20.63
C TRP A 553 4.54 -22.47 -20.88
N PRO A 554 4.28 -22.11 -22.15
CA PRO A 554 3.43 -20.95 -22.49
C PRO A 554 2.02 -21.03 -21.90
N GLN A 555 1.38 -22.19 -21.94
CA GLN A 555 0.00 -22.37 -21.44
C GLN A 555 -0.11 -22.19 -19.92
N ARG A 556 0.91 -22.61 -19.15
CA ARG A 556 0.86 -22.57 -17.68
C ARG A 556 0.98 -21.16 -17.12
N VAL A 557 1.72 -20.28 -17.80
CA VAL A 557 1.86 -18.87 -17.38
C VAL A 557 0.73 -18.00 -17.91
N ALA A 558 0.17 -18.34 -19.07
CA ALA A 558 -0.87 -17.54 -19.69
C ALA A 558 -2.22 -17.63 -18.96
N GLN A 559 -2.61 -18.82 -18.48
CA GLN A 559 -3.96 -19.04 -17.95
C GLN A 559 -4.16 -18.55 -16.51
N TRP A 560 -3.14 -18.64 -15.65
CA TRP A 560 -3.27 -18.30 -14.22
C TRP A 560 -2.08 -17.49 -13.69
N PRO A 561 -1.70 -16.36 -14.33
CA PRO A 561 -0.50 -15.61 -13.99
C PRO A 561 -0.51 -15.06 -12.56
N ARG A 562 -1.68 -14.66 -12.05
CA ARG A 562 -1.84 -14.13 -10.67
C ARG A 562 -1.59 -15.24 -9.63
N LEU A 563 -2.12 -16.44 -9.85
CA LEU A 563 -1.90 -17.60 -8.97
C LEU A 563 -0.47 -18.14 -9.05
N PHE A 564 0.14 -18.08 -10.24
CA PHE A 564 1.57 -18.37 -10.39
C PHE A 564 2.42 -17.39 -9.55
N ALA A 565 2.15 -16.08 -9.67
CA ALA A 565 2.83 -15.05 -8.87
C ALA A 565 2.61 -15.27 -7.36
N MET A 566 1.40 -15.61 -6.95
CA MET A 566 1.09 -15.97 -5.56
C MET A 566 1.92 -17.16 -5.08
N GLY A 567 1.98 -18.25 -5.85
CA GLY A 567 2.79 -19.42 -5.49
C GLY A 567 4.28 -19.08 -5.37
N PHE A 568 4.79 -18.27 -6.29
CA PHE A 568 6.17 -17.80 -6.27
C PHE A 568 6.49 -16.99 -5.02
N ASP A 569 5.63 -16.05 -4.67
CA ASP A 569 5.84 -15.22 -3.48
C ASP A 569 5.56 -15.97 -2.18
N ALA A 570 4.63 -16.93 -2.16
CA ALA A 570 4.40 -17.81 -1.01
C ALA A 570 5.67 -18.57 -0.61
N TYR A 571 6.47 -19.03 -1.58
CA TYR A 571 7.79 -19.62 -1.29
C TYR A 571 8.76 -18.58 -0.73
N ARG A 572 8.83 -17.38 -1.33
CA ARG A 572 9.75 -16.30 -0.90
C ARG A 572 9.46 -15.78 0.51
N LEU A 573 8.22 -15.88 0.96
CA LEU A 573 7.82 -15.47 2.31
C LEU A 573 8.32 -16.43 3.39
N ILE A 574 8.57 -17.71 3.08
CA ILE A 574 8.94 -18.74 4.06
C ILE A 574 10.09 -18.33 4.98
N PRO A 575 11.28 -17.90 4.51
CA PRO A 575 12.40 -17.58 5.40
C PRO A 575 12.08 -16.39 6.31
N LEU A 576 11.27 -15.44 5.83
CA LEU A 576 10.83 -14.30 6.62
C LEU A 576 9.90 -14.75 7.74
N LEU A 577 8.89 -15.55 7.40
CA LEU A 577 7.90 -16.06 8.35
C LEU A 577 8.46 -17.11 9.31
N TYR A 578 9.51 -17.83 8.91
CA TYR A 578 10.13 -18.87 9.73
C TYR A 578 11.02 -18.29 10.83
N HIS A 579 11.79 -17.23 10.54
CA HIS A 579 12.74 -16.63 11.48
C HIS A 579 12.19 -15.42 12.24
N GLN A 580 11.08 -14.80 11.78
CA GLN A 580 10.54 -13.60 12.41
C GLN A 580 9.38 -13.89 13.36
N THR A 581 9.46 -13.29 14.55
CA THR A 581 8.35 -13.18 15.51
C THR A 581 7.62 -11.84 15.40
N GLY A 582 7.61 -11.20 14.22
CA GLY A 582 7.10 -9.82 14.05
C GLY A 582 6.76 -9.42 12.60
N ARG A 583 6.30 -8.17 12.44
CA ARG A 583 5.81 -7.58 11.18
C ARG A 583 6.98 -7.28 10.23
N PHE A 584 6.75 -7.46 8.92
CA PHE A 584 7.60 -6.88 7.87
C PHE A 584 6.81 -5.82 7.10
N THR A 585 7.52 -4.80 6.63
CA THR A 585 6.92 -3.72 5.85
C THR A 585 7.54 -3.71 4.45
N ALA A 586 6.69 -3.59 3.44
CA ALA A 586 7.07 -3.21 2.08
C ALA A 586 8.10 -4.13 1.39
N ILE A 587 7.71 -5.35 1.03
CA ILE A 587 8.55 -6.29 0.27
C ILE A 587 8.10 -6.32 -1.19
N PRO A 588 8.94 -5.89 -2.15
CA PRO A 588 8.64 -6.04 -3.57
C PRO A 588 8.48 -7.52 -3.96
N ALA A 589 7.32 -7.84 -4.50
CA ALA A 589 6.94 -9.20 -4.88
C ALA A 589 6.19 -9.22 -6.23
N MET A 590 6.04 -10.41 -6.80
CA MET A 590 5.35 -10.60 -8.09
C MET A 590 3.86 -10.30 -8.00
N SER A 591 3.23 -10.64 -6.87
CA SER A 591 1.80 -10.45 -6.62
C SER A 591 1.45 -9.10 -6.00
N GLY A 592 2.42 -8.20 -5.82
CA GLY A 592 2.26 -6.90 -5.18
C GLY A 592 3.42 -6.57 -4.23
N GLU A 593 3.38 -5.38 -3.65
CA GLU A 593 4.22 -5.06 -2.50
C GLU A 593 3.58 -5.68 -1.25
N LEU A 594 4.32 -6.57 -0.57
CA LEU A 594 3.81 -7.38 0.52
C LEU A 594 4.17 -6.78 1.88
N SER A 595 3.23 -6.83 2.82
CA SER A 595 3.48 -6.48 4.22
C SER A 595 2.74 -7.44 5.16
N LEU A 596 3.23 -7.58 6.38
CA LEU A 596 2.60 -8.45 7.40
C LEU A 596 2.03 -7.60 8.53
N ASP A 597 0.75 -7.82 8.84
CA ASP A 597 0.11 -7.20 9.99
C ASP A 597 0.33 -7.98 11.29
N SER A 598 -0.27 -7.50 12.38
CA SER A 598 -0.23 -8.17 13.69
C SER A 598 -1.04 -9.46 13.75
N ASP A 599 -2.02 -9.64 12.86
CA ASP A 599 -2.91 -10.80 12.80
C ASP A 599 -2.37 -11.92 11.89
N GLY A 600 -1.11 -11.76 11.44
CA GLY A 600 -0.46 -12.70 10.55
C GLY A 600 -0.98 -12.65 9.12
N ARG A 601 -1.75 -11.62 8.72
CA ARG A 601 -2.22 -11.45 7.35
C ARG A 601 -1.19 -10.71 6.51
N VAL A 602 -0.92 -11.28 5.35
CA VAL A 602 -0.08 -10.68 4.32
C VAL A 602 -0.97 -9.79 3.46
N HIS A 603 -0.81 -8.48 3.63
CA HIS A 603 -1.46 -7.45 2.83
C HIS A 603 -0.68 -7.19 1.55
N ARG A 604 -1.40 -6.88 0.47
CA ARG A 604 -0.82 -6.53 -0.82
C ARG A 604 -1.17 -5.10 -1.18
N ARG A 605 -0.17 -4.33 -1.59
CA ARG A 605 -0.37 -3.08 -2.31
C ARG A 605 -0.06 -3.32 -3.79
N LEU A 606 -0.98 -2.91 -4.65
CA LEU A 606 -0.89 -3.14 -6.09
C LEU A 606 -0.70 -1.83 -6.85
N PRO A 607 0.15 -1.81 -7.89
CA PRO A 607 0.15 -0.70 -8.83
C PRO A 607 -1.17 -0.66 -9.60
N LEU A 608 -1.60 0.56 -9.96
CA LEU A 608 -2.73 0.75 -10.86
C LEU A 608 -2.28 0.70 -12.32
N ALA A 609 -3.18 0.27 -13.18
CA ALA A 609 -3.10 0.39 -14.62
C ALA A 609 -4.36 1.09 -15.16
N GLN A 610 -4.23 1.59 -16.37
CA GLN A 610 -5.35 2.07 -17.16
C GLN A 610 -5.34 1.38 -18.53
N PHE A 611 -6.50 0.98 -19.02
CA PHE A 611 -6.61 0.52 -20.41
C PHE A 611 -6.40 1.68 -21.38
N ARG A 612 -5.38 1.55 -22.24
CA ARG A 612 -5.07 2.48 -23.35
C ARG A 612 -4.86 1.67 -24.63
N ASN A 613 -5.58 2.01 -25.69
CA ASN A 613 -5.54 1.29 -26.97
C ASN A 613 -5.75 -0.23 -26.81
N GLY A 614 -6.65 -0.62 -25.92
CA GLY A 614 -6.99 -2.01 -25.63
C GLY A 614 -5.90 -2.79 -24.90
N ARG A 615 -4.98 -2.11 -24.20
CA ARG A 615 -3.94 -2.75 -23.39
C ARG A 615 -3.83 -2.11 -22.02
N PRO A 616 -3.58 -2.88 -20.96
CA PRO A 616 -3.30 -2.29 -19.66
C PRO A 616 -1.92 -1.62 -19.68
N VAL A 617 -1.90 -0.33 -19.35
CA VAL A 617 -0.69 0.45 -19.18
C VAL A 617 -0.57 0.80 -17.71
N ALA A 618 0.48 0.28 -17.06
CA ALA A 618 0.79 0.62 -15.67
C ALA A 618 0.87 2.13 -15.54
N LEU A 619 0.12 2.69 -14.58
CA LEU A 619 0.32 4.06 -14.19
C LEU A 619 1.65 4.11 -13.46
N ARG A 620 2.62 4.82 -14.03
CA ARG A 620 3.81 5.23 -13.29
C ARG A 620 3.31 6.02 -12.08
N SER A 621 3.94 5.84 -10.92
CA SER A 621 3.57 6.54 -9.68
C SER A 621 3.34 8.02 -10.00
N LEU A 622 2.09 8.48 -9.99
CA LEU A 622 1.50 9.83 -10.18
C LEU A 622 2.13 10.87 -11.16
N ASP A 623 3.38 10.74 -11.58
CA ASP A 623 4.23 11.76 -12.20
C ASP A 623 3.97 11.94 -13.71
N ASP A 624 3.59 10.90 -14.44
CA ASP A 624 3.45 11.01 -15.91
C ASP A 624 2.03 11.35 -16.40
N ALA A 625 1.05 11.41 -15.49
CA ALA A 625 -0.32 11.82 -15.86
C ALA A 625 -0.42 13.33 -16.22
N LEU A 626 0.65 14.10 -15.99
CA LEU A 626 0.75 15.52 -16.36
C LEU A 626 1.41 15.77 -17.73
N VAL A 627 1.88 14.72 -18.42
CA VAL A 627 2.53 14.86 -19.75
C VAL A 627 1.54 14.75 -20.92
N GLU A 628 0.31 14.30 -20.70
CA GLU A 628 -0.71 14.15 -21.76
C GLU A 628 -2.02 14.91 -21.47
N ALA A 629 -1.94 16.14 -20.97
CA ALA A 629 -3.05 17.09 -21.12
C ALA A 629 -2.98 17.71 -22.54
N PRO A 630 -4.02 17.61 -23.38
CA PRO A 630 -4.00 18.27 -24.68
C PRO A 630 -3.92 19.79 -24.49
N ALA A 631 -2.92 20.39 -25.14
CA ALA A 631 -2.75 21.83 -25.24
C ALA A 631 -4.01 22.49 -25.84
N LYS A 632 -4.91 22.95 -24.98
CA LYS A 632 -6.02 23.86 -25.31
C LYS A 632 -6.23 24.83 -24.16
N LEU A 633 -5.30 25.78 -24.00
CA LEU A 633 -5.50 26.98 -23.18
C LEU A 633 -4.53 28.12 -23.58
N ALA A 634 -4.18 28.19 -24.87
CA ALA A 634 -3.53 29.35 -25.46
C ALA A 634 -4.42 29.85 -26.60
N ASP A 635 -5.47 30.60 -26.24
CA ASP A 635 -6.13 31.62 -27.08
C ASP A 635 -7.34 32.20 -26.32
N LEU A 636 -7.05 32.95 -25.25
CA LEU A 636 -7.93 34.00 -24.72
C LEU A 636 -7.04 35.07 -24.06
N ARG A 637 -6.53 35.99 -24.90
CA ARG A 637 -6.16 37.35 -24.52
C ARG A 637 -6.63 38.31 -25.59
#